data_AF-A0A3A4VBK9-F1
#
_entry.id   AF-A0A3A4VBK9-F1
#
_cell.length_a   1.000
_cell.length_b   1.000
_cell.length_c   1.000
_cell.angle_alpha   90.00
_cell.angle_beta   90.00
_cell.angle_gamma   90.00
#
_symmetry.space_group_name_H-M   'P 1'
#
loop_
_entity.id
_entity.type
_entity.pdbx_description
1 polymer ?
#
loop_
_entity_poly.entity_id
_entity_poly.type
_entity_poly.pdbx_seq_one_letter_code
_entity_poly.pdbx_strand_id
1 'polypeptide(L)'
;MYYARHRFVTLSLLLALVLLLCTPVIAKAAIHGTIDADVSFFALGNQNAYQNLGNGNFTSGAAVTGVDIRISTPPDHLMSVGIEQYDMRSKARTQVFEAGNVVTVAGENVYHFEFSPFTPDPSSCYVLRFRQSISTSTTFFGTSEDTYTASPAGCFSPFNTNDINIGRQSSELNGHGMRDYALVVHDDGNVSKPPPAPIEPAGKTYGTLEYDFTVEAPSGASASQNLGNGSFAEGHLVTGLDVRLGTVPGAYVHASIRAYDGGNTAEAYVPEPIKTLEGTHVYHFDLPDFIPDPDKCYSLTFSQQGGNGWPTIFYTHSADTYIASSTNCASLLNSDDRATGRQDHTLDVPGYIDHTFRIHTDGATSTTPTSTPPCVENCMSNVLFLPGIMGSRLFEGETKRWEASSEADVEALYLNAQGKSINPNITATEVVDEFDFLGPVNPDIYKSFLADLAAATSSGKIADFVAYPYDWRLSIPDILADGELEQTLRDLAVSSKTGKVAIVAHSNGGLLTKALINQLGPDASNLVDQIIFVGVPQTGTPQAIGALLHGADSGIPTQFSEARARDFAYNAPFMYQLLPHVDYYQNDGASIATPVIAFEPGAKTQQFINTYGTSAADMSEVRHFILGQDGRPTPSYEDLDTPGKGNATLYDNATNYLSDIGAEWQPPVGIKIHQIAGVGELTVSGITYQTIKECVRSILWHCDEYEDKLSYGPEKDIDGDGTVVVPSALVISESDQQISRWWVNLNEYNKIFFGLFPQPVSRTKHADILEIPELRTFIFDNLLISTTSTSLPQYISANTPTLNDPHRLSAMLHSPLALSAQDKDGTIISADHPDSLYASYRRYGEVQVIDTYTNDPITILLDGEAAGSFTLDVTEYDGGSPIATTTFEAIPSQETTKASIELTDGTIDNAGELVVDYDGDNTPDFELEPESGEVITTPPPTLVDYLTLLKEKIAASNLKDNVKKVIIKKIDDLIKKIEKKKQRSKFLDNSPKEISKGILKKIEKGQMRDADIEYVVQLLANIEKYI
;
A
#
# COMPACT_ATOMS: atom_id res chain seq x y z
N MET A 1 10.00 6.68 51.73
CA MET A 1 9.25 7.79 51.09
C MET A 1 9.91 9.18 51.17
N TYR A 2 11.03 9.39 51.87
CA TYR A 2 11.76 10.69 51.85
C TYR A 2 13.01 10.71 50.94
N TYR A 3 13.44 9.54 50.43
CA TYR A 3 14.61 9.42 49.55
C TYR A 3 14.30 9.41 48.03
N ALA A 4 13.02 9.25 47.64
CA ALA A 4 12.62 9.23 46.23
C ALA A 4 12.38 10.65 45.65
N ARG A 5 12.07 11.64 46.49
CA ARG A 5 11.80 13.02 46.04
C ARG A 5 13.07 13.84 45.74
N HIS A 6 14.23 13.47 46.27
CA HIS A 6 15.47 14.23 46.02
C HIS A 6 16.17 13.90 44.70
N ARG A 7 15.95 12.70 44.13
CA ARG A 7 16.50 12.33 42.81
C ARG A 7 15.72 12.97 41.65
N PHE A 8 14.42 13.23 41.82
CA PHE A 8 13.60 13.86 40.77
C PHE A 8 13.95 15.35 40.56
N VAL A 9 14.27 16.07 41.64
CA VAL A 9 14.61 17.51 41.55
C VAL A 9 16.05 17.73 41.08
N THR A 10 16.98 16.83 41.40
CA THR A 10 18.37 16.92 40.91
C THR A 10 18.54 16.47 39.47
N LEU A 11 17.76 15.49 39.00
CA LEU A 11 17.76 15.09 37.59
C LEU A 11 17.08 16.13 36.70
N SER A 12 16.01 16.79 37.17
CA SER A 12 15.34 17.86 36.45
C SER A 12 16.20 19.13 36.34
N LEU A 13 17.02 19.45 37.35
CA LEU A 13 17.98 20.55 37.27
C LEU A 13 19.18 20.23 36.37
N LEU A 14 19.63 18.97 36.30
CA LEU A 14 20.70 18.56 35.40
C LEU A 14 20.23 18.55 33.93
N LEU A 15 18.99 18.13 33.67
CA LEU A 15 18.39 18.15 32.34
C LEU A 15 18.17 19.58 31.84
N ALA A 16 17.74 20.49 32.73
CA ALA A 16 17.62 21.91 32.41
C ALA A 16 18.98 22.59 32.17
N LEU A 17 20.06 22.17 32.85
CA LEU A 17 21.41 22.70 32.63
C LEU A 17 22.05 22.17 31.35
N VAL A 18 21.75 20.93 30.94
CA VAL A 18 22.19 20.34 29.67
C VAL A 18 21.42 20.93 28.48
N LEU A 19 20.13 21.25 28.65
CA LEU A 19 19.33 21.98 27.66
C LEU A 19 19.74 23.46 27.50
N LEU A 20 20.34 24.08 28.53
CA LEU A 20 20.87 25.46 28.47
C LEU A 20 22.32 25.56 27.97
N LEU A 21 23.06 24.44 27.92
CA LEU A 21 24.46 24.40 27.45
C LEU A 21 24.65 23.70 26.09
N CYS A 22 23.59 23.13 25.52
CA CYS A 22 23.54 22.65 24.15
C CYS A 22 22.59 23.51 23.31
N THR A 23 22.84 24.83 23.25
CA THR A 23 22.40 25.60 22.08
C THR A 23 23.33 25.23 20.94
N PRO A 24 22.87 24.64 19.82
CA PRO A 24 23.65 24.72 18.61
C PRO A 24 23.80 26.21 18.32
N VAL A 25 25.04 26.68 18.22
CA VAL A 25 25.33 27.89 17.48
C VAL A 25 24.84 27.58 16.07
N ILE A 26 23.59 27.98 15.77
CA ILE A 26 23.14 28.14 14.39
C ILE A 26 23.99 29.29 13.89
N ALA A 27 25.19 28.96 13.41
CA ALA A 27 25.73 29.69 12.29
C ALA A 27 24.61 29.59 11.25
N LYS A 28 23.88 30.69 11.05
CA LYS A 28 23.17 30.92 9.81
C LYS A 28 24.25 30.83 8.73
N ALA A 29 24.49 29.63 8.22
CA ALA A 29 24.88 29.51 6.84
C ALA A 29 23.75 30.24 6.11
N ALA A 30 24.08 31.41 5.56
CA ALA A 30 23.24 31.99 4.54
C ALA A 30 23.22 30.94 3.42
N ILE A 31 22.21 30.08 3.45
CA ILE A 31 21.84 29.27 2.30
C ILE A 31 21.42 30.32 1.29
N HIS A 32 22.35 30.64 0.39
CA HIS A 32 22.03 31.45 -0.77
C HIS A 32 21.04 30.59 -1.55
N GLY A 33 19.76 30.96 -1.52
CA GLY A 33 18.76 30.27 -2.32
C GLY A 33 19.20 30.36 -3.78
N THR A 34 19.55 29.23 -4.36
CA THR A 34 19.77 29.07 -5.80
C THR A 34 18.42 28.70 -6.39
N ILE A 35 18.02 29.46 -7.42
CA ILE A 35 16.91 29.07 -8.27
C ILE A 35 17.53 28.20 -9.36
N ASP A 36 17.33 26.89 -9.27
CA ASP A 36 17.47 25.94 -10.38
C ASP A 36 16.04 25.67 -10.84
N ALA A 37 15.56 26.45 -11.82
CA ALA A 37 14.16 26.44 -12.20
C ALA A 37 13.95 25.56 -13.43
N ASP A 38 13.54 24.32 -13.21
CA ASP A 38 12.83 23.55 -14.22
C ASP A 38 11.46 24.20 -14.43
N VAL A 39 11.22 24.68 -15.66
CA VAL A 39 9.96 25.33 -16.07
C VAL A 39 9.27 24.39 -17.05
N SER A 40 8.07 23.92 -16.71
CA SER A 40 7.26 23.04 -17.57
C SER A 40 5.91 23.69 -17.89
N PHE A 41 5.52 23.77 -19.16
CA PHE A 41 4.20 24.27 -19.57
C PHE A 41 3.20 23.13 -19.74
N PHE A 42 1.93 23.37 -19.42
CA PHE A 42 0.85 22.40 -19.65
C PHE A 42 -0.21 22.95 -20.61
N ALA A 43 -0.85 22.06 -21.37
CA ALA A 43 -1.78 22.40 -22.46
C ALA A 43 -3.09 21.59 -22.46
N LEU A 44 -4.17 22.20 -22.98
CA LEU A 44 -5.52 21.64 -23.04
C LEU A 44 -5.62 20.48 -24.05
N GLY A 45 -6.00 19.28 -23.56
CA GLY A 45 -6.38 18.13 -24.39
C GLY A 45 -5.38 16.98 -24.48
N ASN A 46 -4.32 16.98 -23.68
CA ASN A 46 -3.41 15.83 -23.60
C ASN A 46 -2.71 15.79 -22.23
N GLN A 47 -3.05 14.81 -21.38
CA GLN A 47 -2.33 14.59 -20.10
C GLN A 47 -0.86 14.15 -20.30
N ASN A 48 -0.44 13.88 -21.55
CA ASN A 48 0.92 13.45 -21.91
C ASN A 48 1.80 14.55 -22.53
N ALA A 49 1.41 15.82 -22.44
CA ALA A 49 2.28 16.93 -22.86
C ALA A 49 3.17 17.40 -21.69
N TYR A 50 3.90 16.49 -21.06
CA TYR A 50 5.02 16.84 -20.19
C TYR A 50 6.27 16.99 -21.07
N GLN A 51 6.72 18.23 -21.27
CA GLN A 51 8.05 18.49 -21.80
C GLN A 51 8.89 19.09 -20.68
N ASN A 52 9.72 18.23 -20.04
CA ASN A 52 10.88 18.70 -19.31
C ASN A 52 11.97 19.01 -20.35
N LEU A 53 11.84 20.15 -21.01
CA LEU A 53 12.88 20.69 -21.89
C LEU A 53 13.61 21.74 -21.08
N GLY A 54 14.91 21.56 -20.86
CA GLY A 54 15.79 22.59 -20.28
C GLY A 54 15.82 23.94 -21.02
N ASN A 55 14.95 24.14 -22.03
CA ASN A 55 14.91 25.31 -22.91
C ASN A 55 13.53 26.02 -23.02
N GLY A 56 12.48 25.60 -22.30
CA GLY A 56 11.26 26.42 -22.12
C GLY A 56 10.47 26.83 -23.39
N ASN A 57 10.32 25.95 -24.39
CA ASN A 57 9.60 26.27 -25.63
C ASN A 57 8.17 25.72 -25.67
N PHE A 58 7.28 26.38 -26.43
CA PHE A 58 5.92 25.88 -26.68
C PHE A 58 5.92 24.87 -27.84
N THR A 59 5.06 23.86 -27.75
CA THR A 59 4.77 22.94 -28.87
C THR A 59 3.71 23.55 -29.80
N SER A 60 3.89 23.42 -31.11
CA SER A 60 3.02 24.07 -32.08
C SER A 60 1.59 23.53 -32.08
N GLY A 61 0.63 24.45 -31.99
CA GLY A 61 -0.82 24.15 -31.99
C GLY A 61 -1.42 23.73 -30.65
N ALA A 62 -0.62 23.62 -29.58
CA ALA A 62 -1.12 23.32 -28.24
C ALA A 62 -1.64 24.59 -27.54
N ALA A 63 -2.82 24.51 -26.92
CA ALA A 63 -3.36 25.61 -26.11
C ALA A 63 -2.75 25.55 -24.70
N VAL A 64 -1.82 26.46 -24.40
CA VAL A 64 -1.16 26.57 -23.09
C VAL A 64 -2.16 27.05 -22.05
N THR A 65 -2.23 26.33 -20.93
CA THR A 65 -3.14 26.60 -19.81
C THR A 65 -2.43 26.89 -18.50
N GLY A 66 -1.10 26.77 -18.45
CA GLY A 66 -0.30 27.24 -17.32
C GLY A 66 1.13 26.73 -17.33
N VAL A 67 1.81 26.88 -16.19
CA VAL A 67 3.23 26.54 -15.99
C VAL A 67 3.51 25.99 -14.58
N ASP A 68 4.35 24.96 -14.50
CA ASP A 68 4.97 24.46 -13.27
C ASP A 68 6.41 24.98 -13.17
N ILE A 69 6.80 25.40 -11.97
CA ILE A 69 8.13 25.94 -11.73
C ILE A 69 8.70 25.34 -10.45
N ARG A 70 9.82 24.62 -10.57
CA ARG A 70 10.57 24.11 -9.43
C ARG A 70 11.46 25.21 -8.85
N ILE A 71 11.33 25.53 -7.57
CA ILE A 71 12.13 26.59 -6.94
C ILE A 71 12.48 26.22 -5.50
N SER A 72 13.75 26.45 -5.13
CA SER A 72 14.20 26.42 -3.74
C SER A 72 14.08 27.82 -3.11
N THR A 73 13.16 27.99 -2.15
CA THR A 73 12.91 29.30 -1.53
C THR A 73 12.89 29.24 0.00
N PRO A 74 13.18 30.35 0.70
CA PRO A 74 12.75 30.54 2.08
C PRO A 74 11.21 30.55 2.17
N PRO A 75 10.63 30.22 3.33
CA PRO A 75 9.18 30.27 3.53
C PRO A 75 8.66 31.72 3.56
N ASP A 76 7.37 31.90 3.28
CA ASP A 76 6.57 33.13 3.45
C ASP A 76 6.83 34.27 2.44
N HIS A 77 7.30 33.97 1.22
CA HIS A 77 7.44 34.97 0.14
C HIS A 77 6.28 34.89 -0.86
N LEU A 78 5.81 36.05 -1.34
CA LEU A 78 4.82 36.12 -2.42
C LEU A 78 5.51 36.00 -3.78
N MET A 79 4.99 35.10 -4.60
CA MET A 79 5.43 34.85 -5.98
C MET A 79 4.26 35.01 -6.94
N SER A 80 4.53 35.59 -8.11
CA SER A 80 3.59 35.70 -9.23
C SER A 80 4.29 35.45 -10.56
N VAL A 81 3.54 34.96 -11.54
CA VAL A 81 4.06 34.59 -12.85
C VAL A 81 3.16 35.15 -13.95
N GLY A 82 3.73 35.58 -15.06
CA GLY A 82 2.96 35.97 -16.24
C GLY A 82 3.73 35.86 -17.55
N ILE A 83 3.01 35.75 -18.66
CA ILE A 83 3.56 35.65 -20.02
C ILE A 83 3.16 36.88 -20.84
N GLU A 84 4.12 37.50 -21.52
CA GLU A 84 3.92 38.67 -22.37
C GLU A 84 4.17 38.34 -23.84
N GLN A 85 3.22 38.65 -24.72
CA GLN A 85 3.40 38.50 -26.17
C GLN A 85 3.93 39.79 -26.81
N TYR A 86 4.91 39.64 -27.71
CA TYR A 86 5.49 40.69 -28.52
C TYR A 86 5.31 40.38 -30.01
N ASP A 87 4.72 41.32 -30.76
CA ASP A 87 4.66 41.23 -32.22
C ASP A 87 6.04 41.58 -32.81
N MET A 88 6.66 40.61 -33.48
CA MET A 88 7.98 40.78 -34.06
C MET A 88 8.04 41.84 -35.17
N ARG A 89 6.93 42.09 -35.87
CA ARG A 89 6.89 43.07 -36.98
C ARG A 89 6.93 44.50 -36.48
N SER A 90 6.33 44.76 -35.32
CA SER A 90 6.21 46.10 -34.74
C SER A 90 7.04 46.31 -33.46
N LYS A 91 7.58 45.24 -32.88
CA LYS A 91 8.24 45.21 -31.55
C LYS A 91 7.37 45.81 -30.43
N ALA A 92 6.05 45.80 -30.59
CA ALA A 92 5.10 46.28 -29.59
C ALA A 92 4.56 45.11 -28.75
N ARG A 93 4.35 45.36 -27.45
CA ARG A 93 3.67 44.42 -26.53
C ARG A 93 2.20 44.34 -26.91
N THR A 94 1.70 43.15 -27.21
CA THR A 94 0.34 42.95 -27.73
C THR A 94 -0.60 42.32 -26.71
N GLN A 95 -0.11 41.43 -25.83
CA GLN A 95 -0.95 40.77 -24.83
C GLN A 95 -0.15 40.34 -23.58
N VAL A 96 -0.85 40.18 -22.45
CA VAL A 96 -0.30 39.72 -21.17
C VAL A 96 -1.24 38.68 -20.56
N PHE A 97 -0.68 37.58 -20.08
CA PHE A 97 -1.38 36.50 -19.39
C PHE A 97 -0.77 36.39 -17.98
N GLU A 98 -1.49 36.79 -16.92
CA GLU A 98 -0.98 36.75 -15.54
C GLU A 98 -1.68 35.63 -14.74
N ALA A 99 -0.90 34.90 -13.93
CA ALA A 99 -1.40 33.94 -12.95
C ALA A 99 -1.52 34.60 -11.56
N GLY A 100 -2.26 33.95 -10.65
CA GLY A 100 -2.43 34.40 -9.26
C GLY A 100 -1.13 34.38 -8.44
N ASN A 101 -1.19 34.95 -7.23
CA ASN A 101 -0.06 34.94 -6.30
C ASN A 101 -0.02 33.65 -5.48
N VAL A 102 1.17 33.08 -5.27
CA VAL A 102 1.41 31.92 -4.39
C VAL A 102 2.37 32.31 -3.27
N VAL A 103 2.13 31.80 -2.07
CA VAL A 103 3.04 31.96 -0.92
C VAL A 103 3.98 30.77 -0.86
N THR A 104 5.28 31.04 -0.85
CA THR A 104 6.30 29.98 -0.88
C THR A 104 6.49 29.29 0.47
N VAL A 105 6.83 28.00 0.45
CA VAL A 105 7.25 27.21 1.61
C VAL A 105 8.76 26.92 1.55
N ALA A 106 9.36 26.56 2.68
CA ALA A 106 10.79 26.33 2.78
C ALA A 106 11.21 25.05 2.03
N GLY A 107 12.30 25.10 1.26
CA GLY A 107 12.88 23.94 0.56
C GLY A 107 12.58 23.93 -0.95
N GLU A 108 12.95 22.83 -1.61
CA GLU A 108 12.70 22.62 -3.04
C GLU A 108 11.26 22.16 -3.27
N ASN A 109 10.47 23.00 -3.94
CA ASN A 109 9.06 22.74 -4.19
C ASN A 109 8.71 23.10 -5.64
N VAL A 110 7.72 22.41 -6.21
CA VAL A 110 7.14 22.76 -7.51
C VAL A 110 5.89 23.61 -7.29
N TYR A 111 5.83 24.77 -7.92
CA TYR A 111 4.70 25.69 -7.84
C TYR A 111 3.96 25.74 -9.16
N HIS A 112 2.66 25.44 -9.10
CA HIS A 112 1.76 25.40 -10.25
C HIS A 112 1.04 26.74 -10.45
N PHE A 113 1.06 27.26 -11.67
CA PHE A 113 0.42 28.52 -12.05
C PHE A 113 -0.48 28.35 -13.28
N GLU A 114 -1.77 28.58 -13.12
CA GLU A 114 -2.74 28.53 -14.22
C GLU A 114 -2.85 29.88 -14.95
N PHE A 115 -2.91 29.83 -16.28
CA PHE A 115 -3.21 30.97 -17.15
C PHE A 115 -4.58 30.78 -17.82
N SER A 116 -5.18 31.88 -18.29
CA SER A 116 -6.27 31.76 -19.25
C SER A 116 -5.75 31.06 -20.52
N PRO A 117 -6.44 30.03 -21.05
CA PRO A 117 -5.97 29.26 -22.19
C PRO A 117 -5.62 30.14 -23.39
N PHE A 118 -4.41 29.98 -23.94
CA PHE A 118 -3.99 30.66 -25.16
C PHE A 118 -3.14 29.75 -26.03
N THR A 119 -3.24 29.90 -27.35
CA THR A 119 -2.41 29.15 -28.31
C THR A 119 -1.26 30.05 -28.78
N PRO A 120 0.00 29.66 -28.55
CA PRO A 120 1.16 30.40 -29.04
C PRO A 120 1.17 30.51 -30.57
N ASP A 121 1.53 31.68 -31.10
CA ASP A 121 1.69 31.93 -32.52
C ASP A 121 3.17 31.76 -32.91
N PRO A 122 3.50 30.89 -33.88
CA PRO A 122 4.86 30.69 -34.39
C PRO A 122 5.55 31.97 -34.89
N SER A 123 4.78 33.02 -35.21
CA SER A 123 5.28 34.30 -35.69
C SER A 123 5.38 35.40 -34.61
N SER A 124 5.17 35.04 -33.35
CA SER A 124 5.25 35.93 -32.18
C SER A 124 6.33 35.45 -31.19
N CYS A 125 6.94 36.38 -30.44
CA CYS A 125 7.81 36.04 -29.32
C CYS A 125 7.07 36.24 -28.00
N TYR A 126 7.39 35.40 -27.00
CA TYR A 126 6.79 35.47 -25.69
C TYR A 126 7.88 35.65 -24.62
N VAL A 127 7.52 36.32 -23.52
CA VAL A 127 8.41 36.51 -22.38
C VAL A 127 7.68 36.04 -21.12
N LEU A 128 8.19 34.98 -20.49
CA LEU A 128 7.75 34.52 -19.19
C LEU A 128 8.43 35.36 -18.11
N ARG A 129 7.63 35.93 -17.20
CA ARG A 129 8.08 36.80 -16.11
C ARG A 129 7.72 36.22 -14.75
N PHE A 130 8.64 36.39 -13.80
CA PHE A 130 8.49 35.96 -12.41
C PHE A 130 8.75 37.14 -11.51
N ARG A 131 7.83 37.42 -10.58
CA ARG A 131 8.04 38.44 -9.55
C ARG A 131 7.99 37.80 -8.18
N GLN A 132 9.00 38.11 -7.38
CA GLN A 132 9.12 37.63 -6.00
C GLN A 132 9.40 38.80 -5.05
N SER A 133 8.72 38.84 -3.90
CA SER A 133 9.08 39.75 -2.79
C SER A 133 10.25 39.17 -1.98
N ILE A 134 11.38 39.88 -1.79
CA ILE A 134 12.57 39.37 -1.07
C ILE A 134 13.16 40.43 -0.11
N SER A 135 13.79 39.99 0.99
CA SER A 135 14.55 40.85 1.92
C SER A 135 16.08 40.74 1.82
N THR A 136 16.65 39.73 1.14
CA THR A 136 18.10 39.58 0.90
C THR A 136 18.40 38.88 -0.45
N SER A 137 19.63 38.99 -0.95
CA SER A 137 20.04 38.62 -2.32
C SER A 137 20.03 37.12 -2.61
N THR A 138 19.06 36.67 -3.42
CA THR A 138 19.12 35.41 -4.20
C THR A 138 19.64 35.69 -5.61
N THR A 139 20.46 34.78 -6.16
CA THR A 139 21.02 34.86 -7.51
C THR A 139 20.34 33.80 -8.36
N PHE A 140 19.89 34.18 -9.56
CA PHE A 140 19.27 33.26 -10.52
C PHE A 140 20.40 32.68 -11.37
N PHE A 141 20.59 31.36 -11.38
CA PHE A 141 21.47 30.70 -12.33
C PHE A 141 20.59 30.01 -13.36
N GLY A 142 20.29 30.71 -14.44
CA GLY A 142 19.99 30.03 -15.70
C GLY A 142 21.32 29.80 -16.39
N THR A 143 21.64 28.56 -16.75
CA THR A 143 22.71 28.31 -17.72
C THR A 143 22.26 28.87 -19.07
N SER A 144 22.66 30.10 -19.38
CA SER A 144 22.47 30.66 -20.71
C SER A 144 23.59 30.17 -21.63
N GLU A 145 23.49 28.93 -22.12
CA GLU A 145 24.14 28.56 -23.39
C GLU A 145 23.16 28.58 -24.57
N ASP A 146 21.84 28.49 -24.35
CA ASP A 146 20.87 28.42 -25.46
C ASP A 146 20.17 29.72 -25.87
N THR A 147 20.53 30.89 -25.32
CA THR A 147 19.98 32.18 -25.80
C THR A 147 20.52 32.68 -27.15
N TYR A 148 21.23 31.85 -27.92
CA TYR A 148 21.70 32.21 -29.28
C TYR A 148 21.45 31.18 -30.37
N THR A 149 20.62 30.17 -30.16
CA THR A 149 19.95 29.50 -31.28
C THR A 149 18.69 30.29 -31.60
N ALA A 150 18.79 31.18 -32.60
CA ALA A 150 17.64 31.90 -33.12
C ALA A 150 16.53 30.89 -33.43
N SER A 151 15.33 31.10 -32.86
CA SER A 151 14.15 30.43 -33.39
C SER A 151 14.07 30.70 -34.89
N PRO A 152 13.43 29.84 -35.70
CA PRO A 152 13.17 30.14 -37.12
C PRO A 152 12.50 31.52 -37.35
N ALA A 153 11.94 32.12 -36.30
CA ALA A 153 11.26 33.40 -36.27
C ALA A 153 12.18 34.60 -35.89
N GLY A 154 13.34 34.40 -35.27
CA GLY A 154 14.30 35.47 -34.94
C GLY A 154 14.05 36.21 -33.61
N CYS A 155 13.55 35.50 -32.59
CA CYS A 155 13.32 36.06 -31.25
C CYS A 155 14.64 36.39 -30.52
N PHE A 156 14.76 37.61 -29.98
CA PHE A 156 15.89 38.03 -29.14
C PHE A 156 15.37 38.66 -27.84
N SER A 157 16.01 38.35 -26.72
CA SER A 157 15.73 39.04 -25.45
C SER A 157 16.07 40.54 -25.57
N PRO A 158 15.19 41.47 -25.14
CA PRO A 158 15.53 42.88 -25.05
C PRO A 158 16.55 43.18 -23.94
N PHE A 159 16.91 42.18 -23.11
CA PHE A 159 17.88 42.30 -22.03
C PHE A 159 19.24 41.72 -22.48
N ASN A 160 20.29 42.52 -22.35
CA ASN A 160 21.68 42.19 -22.70
C ASN A 160 22.19 41.03 -21.81
N THR A 161 22.96 40.09 -22.36
CA THR A 161 23.50 38.88 -21.71
C THR A 161 24.35 39.10 -20.45
N ASN A 162 24.69 40.33 -20.08
CA ASN A 162 25.27 40.64 -18.77
C ASN A 162 24.23 40.92 -17.66
N ASP A 163 22.92 40.95 -17.98
CA ASP A 163 21.87 41.34 -17.04
C ASP A 163 21.11 40.15 -16.39
N ILE A 164 21.42 38.89 -16.73
CA ILE A 164 20.88 37.72 -16.00
C ILE A 164 21.65 37.47 -14.70
N ASN A 165 22.90 37.96 -14.60
CA ASN A 165 23.71 37.83 -13.38
C ASN A 165 23.58 39.00 -12.39
N ILE A 166 22.80 40.03 -12.70
CA ILE A 166 22.52 41.12 -11.75
C ILE A 166 21.08 41.55 -11.98
N GLY A 167 20.18 41.20 -11.04
CA GLY A 167 18.84 41.77 -11.02
C GLY A 167 18.90 43.31 -11.05
N ARG A 168 18.73 43.89 -12.24
CA ARG A 168 18.55 45.32 -12.40
C ARG A 168 17.07 45.62 -12.22
N GLN A 169 16.77 46.19 -11.05
CA GLN A 169 15.49 46.81 -10.74
C GLN A 169 15.12 47.79 -11.86
N SER A 170 13.94 47.63 -12.48
CA SER A 170 13.37 48.71 -13.28
C SER A 170 13.17 49.92 -12.36
N SER A 171 13.37 51.14 -12.85
CA SER A 171 13.25 52.37 -12.04
C SER A 171 11.85 52.57 -11.43
N GLU A 172 10.84 51.84 -11.92
CA GLU A 172 9.46 51.84 -11.42
C GLU A 172 9.28 50.99 -10.16
N LEU A 173 10.22 50.08 -9.85
CA LEU A 173 10.17 49.13 -8.73
C LEU A 173 11.06 49.51 -7.54
N ASN A 174 11.68 50.69 -7.58
CA ASN A 174 12.48 51.22 -6.47
C ASN A 174 11.61 51.47 -5.23
N GLY A 175 11.65 50.57 -4.24
CA GLY A 175 11.13 50.82 -2.89
C GLY A 175 10.35 49.68 -2.22
N HIS A 176 10.01 48.60 -2.93
CA HIS A 176 9.10 47.56 -2.40
C HIS A 176 9.70 46.17 -2.20
N GLY A 177 11.01 45.99 -2.37
CA GLY A 177 11.67 44.71 -2.13
C GLY A 177 11.28 43.61 -3.12
N MET A 178 10.86 43.93 -4.34
CA MET A 178 10.52 42.93 -5.37
C MET A 178 11.65 42.74 -6.40
N ARG A 179 11.86 41.51 -6.87
CA ARG A 179 12.72 41.18 -8.03
C ARG A 179 11.85 40.64 -9.17
N ASP A 180 12.21 41.01 -10.40
CA ASP A 180 11.53 40.63 -11.65
C ASP A 180 12.52 39.85 -12.52
N TYR A 181 12.19 38.62 -12.88
CA TYR A 181 12.99 37.73 -13.73
C TYR A 181 12.23 37.51 -15.04
N ALA A 182 12.95 37.43 -16.17
CA ALA A 182 12.34 37.28 -17.48
C ALA A 182 13.09 36.24 -18.32
N LEU A 183 12.35 35.27 -18.87
CA LEU A 183 12.83 34.27 -19.83
C LEU A 183 12.11 34.45 -21.17
N VAL A 184 12.84 34.32 -22.27
CA VAL A 184 12.25 34.35 -23.61
C VAL A 184 11.79 32.95 -23.96
N VAL A 185 10.56 32.81 -24.42
CA VAL A 185 9.94 31.54 -24.83
C VAL A 185 9.29 31.72 -26.20
N HIS A 186 9.29 30.69 -27.04
CA HIS A 186 8.68 30.72 -28.37
C HIS A 186 8.06 29.38 -28.75
N ASP A 187 7.17 29.38 -29.74
CA ASP A 187 6.74 28.14 -30.41
C ASP A 187 7.86 27.67 -31.33
N ASP A 188 8.29 26.42 -31.19
CA ASP A 188 9.39 25.82 -31.95
C ASP A 188 8.96 25.31 -33.33
N GLY A 189 7.65 25.31 -33.64
CA GLY A 189 7.08 24.87 -34.90
C GLY A 189 7.04 23.34 -35.06
N ASN A 190 7.41 22.57 -34.04
CA ASN A 190 7.38 21.11 -34.06
C ASN A 190 6.03 20.57 -33.57
N VAL A 191 5.53 19.52 -34.23
CA VAL A 191 4.33 18.79 -33.81
C VAL A 191 4.75 17.64 -32.89
N SER A 192 4.10 17.49 -31.72
CA SER A 192 4.49 16.56 -30.66
C SER A 192 4.77 15.13 -31.15
N LYS A 193 5.94 14.58 -30.81
CA LYS A 193 6.14 13.13 -30.57
C LYS A 193 6.35 12.92 -29.06
N PRO A 194 5.82 11.84 -28.45
CA PRO A 194 6.03 11.58 -27.03
C PRO A 194 7.52 11.37 -26.72
N PRO A 195 8.12 12.08 -25.76
CA PRO A 195 9.49 11.80 -25.31
C PRO A 195 9.52 10.68 -24.26
N PRO A 196 10.65 9.93 -24.13
CA PRO A 196 10.94 9.05 -23.00
C PRO A 196 11.12 9.85 -21.69
N ALA A 197 10.81 9.21 -20.56
CA ALA A 197 10.85 9.79 -19.21
C ALA A 197 12.25 10.32 -18.79
N PRO A 198 12.32 11.39 -17.99
CA PRO A 198 13.58 11.94 -17.51
C PRO A 198 14.17 11.12 -16.35
N ILE A 199 15.48 10.87 -16.40
CA ILE A 199 16.29 10.30 -15.32
C ILE A 199 16.98 11.47 -14.61
N GLU A 200 16.71 11.67 -13.32
CA GLU A 200 17.53 12.50 -12.42
C GLU A 200 18.39 11.62 -11.51
N PRO A 201 19.70 11.91 -11.36
CA PRO A 201 20.47 11.52 -10.19
C PRO A 201 20.78 12.73 -9.29
N ALA A 202 20.77 12.47 -7.97
CA ALA A 202 21.07 13.43 -6.91
C ALA A 202 22.53 13.92 -6.91
N GLY A 203 22.73 15.21 -6.62
CA GLY A 203 24.04 15.87 -6.62
C GLY A 203 25.05 15.36 -5.57
N LYS A 204 26.34 15.37 -5.93
CA LYS A 204 27.49 15.23 -5.03
C LYS A 204 28.61 16.23 -5.34
N THR A 205 29.40 16.51 -4.30
CA THR A 205 30.43 17.55 -4.12
C THR A 205 31.73 17.39 -4.92
N TYR A 206 32.38 18.52 -5.19
CA TYR A 206 33.75 18.73 -5.69
C TYR A 206 34.75 17.56 -5.49
N GLY A 207 35.27 17.00 -6.59
CA GLY A 207 36.51 16.22 -6.60
C GLY A 207 36.55 14.93 -7.42
N THR A 208 35.44 14.49 -8.01
CA THR A 208 35.38 13.28 -8.87
C THR A 208 35.33 13.64 -10.36
N LEU A 209 36.19 13.00 -11.16
CA LEU A 209 36.11 12.99 -12.62
C LEU A 209 35.18 11.85 -13.03
N GLU A 210 33.94 12.18 -13.38
CA GLU A 210 33.06 11.31 -14.18
C GLU A 210 33.26 11.70 -15.65
N TYR A 211 33.43 10.71 -16.52
CA TYR A 211 33.55 10.90 -17.97
C TYR A 211 32.53 10.03 -18.68
N ASP A 212 31.78 10.65 -19.61
CA ASP A 212 30.98 9.99 -20.63
C ASP A 212 31.63 10.31 -21.98
N PHE A 213 31.67 9.37 -22.92
CA PHE A 213 32.11 9.66 -24.28
C PHE A 213 31.16 9.07 -25.31
N THR A 214 31.10 9.71 -26.48
CA THR A 214 30.22 9.31 -27.58
C THR A 214 31.01 9.37 -28.89
N VAL A 215 30.80 8.40 -29.77
CA VAL A 215 31.51 8.29 -31.06
C VAL A 215 30.55 8.57 -32.20
N GLU A 216 30.97 9.38 -33.17
CA GLU A 216 30.13 9.78 -34.29
C GLU A 216 30.28 8.90 -35.53
N ALA A 217 29.16 8.65 -36.24
CA ALA A 217 29.13 7.97 -37.54
C ALA A 217 28.12 8.62 -38.52
N PRO A 218 28.44 8.73 -39.83
CA PRO A 218 27.73 9.61 -40.78
C PRO A 218 26.35 9.11 -41.30
N SER A 219 25.73 8.06 -40.73
CA SER A 219 24.47 7.50 -41.24
C SER A 219 23.33 7.47 -40.21
N GLY A 220 22.58 8.57 -40.11
CA GLY A 220 21.24 8.66 -39.49
C GLY A 220 21.20 8.55 -37.97
N ALA A 221 20.16 9.12 -37.35
CA ALA A 221 19.98 9.24 -35.88
C ALA A 221 19.93 7.90 -35.08
N SER A 222 20.19 6.77 -35.73
CA SER A 222 20.40 5.45 -35.11
C SER A 222 21.90 5.08 -34.95
N ALA A 223 22.83 5.96 -35.33
CA ALA A 223 24.27 5.70 -35.28
C ALA A 223 25.05 6.51 -34.21
N SER A 224 24.42 7.47 -33.53
CA SER A 224 24.96 8.09 -32.31
C SER A 224 24.46 7.31 -31.10
N GLN A 225 25.20 6.28 -30.71
CA GLN A 225 24.88 5.45 -29.57
C GLN A 225 25.56 6.03 -28.33
N ASN A 226 24.78 6.48 -27.34
CA ASN A 226 25.32 6.84 -26.03
C ASN A 226 25.68 5.54 -25.30
N LEU A 227 26.86 5.01 -25.61
CA LEU A 227 27.39 3.80 -25.00
C LEU A 227 28.02 4.20 -23.68
N GLY A 228 27.29 4.04 -22.58
CA GLY A 228 27.84 4.14 -21.22
C GLY A 228 29.00 3.15 -20.94
N ASN A 229 29.49 2.40 -21.94
CA ASN A 229 30.42 1.27 -21.80
C ASN A 229 31.61 1.23 -22.78
N GLY A 230 31.88 2.23 -23.63
CA GLY A 230 33.19 2.18 -24.32
C GLY A 230 33.37 1.26 -25.50
N SER A 231 32.38 1.13 -26.37
CA SER A 231 32.52 0.32 -27.59
C SER A 231 32.36 1.08 -28.91
N PHE A 232 32.93 0.52 -29.97
CA PHE A 232 32.68 0.94 -31.35
C PHE A 232 31.57 0.07 -31.97
N ALA A 233 30.63 0.69 -32.70
CA ALA A 233 29.65 -0.02 -33.50
C ALA A 233 30.32 -0.73 -34.70
N GLU A 234 30.16 -2.05 -34.82
CA GLU A 234 30.82 -2.88 -35.84
C GLU A 234 30.49 -2.39 -37.27
N GLY A 235 31.52 -2.22 -38.11
CA GLY A 235 31.38 -1.88 -39.53
C GLY A 235 30.99 -0.44 -39.85
N HIS A 236 30.90 0.44 -38.85
CA HIS A 236 30.52 1.84 -39.03
C HIS A 236 31.77 2.75 -39.14
N LEU A 237 31.66 3.77 -39.99
CA LEU A 237 32.70 4.78 -40.16
C LEU A 237 32.69 5.71 -38.95
N VAL A 238 33.82 5.79 -38.22
CA VAL A 238 34.02 6.71 -37.12
C VAL A 238 34.59 8.03 -37.66
N THR A 239 33.95 9.14 -37.32
CA THR A 239 34.31 10.48 -37.81
C THR A 239 34.64 11.48 -36.70
N GLY A 240 34.27 11.19 -35.45
CA GLY A 240 34.45 12.13 -34.34
C GLY A 240 34.29 11.46 -32.96
N LEU A 241 34.76 12.15 -31.92
CA LEU A 241 34.68 11.73 -30.52
C LEU A 241 34.28 12.91 -29.63
N ASP A 242 33.20 12.74 -28.90
CA ASP A 242 32.77 13.64 -27.83
C ASP A 242 33.19 13.11 -26.47
N VAL A 243 33.73 13.96 -25.61
CA VAL A 243 34.15 13.58 -24.25
C VAL A 243 33.69 14.60 -23.23
N ARG A 244 32.92 14.15 -22.24
CA ARG A 244 32.49 14.96 -21.11
C ARG A 244 33.54 14.94 -20.00
N LEU A 245 34.06 16.11 -19.60
CA LEU A 245 35.10 16.23 -18.58
C LEU A 245 34.85 17.41 -17.65
N GLY A 246 34.99 17.18 -16.34
CA GLY A 246 35.04 18.23 -15.30
C GLY A 246 36.41 18.88 -15.21
N THR A 247 36.52 20.17 -15.51
CA THR A 247 37.82 20.86 -15.62
C THR A 247 37.89 22.19 -14.85
N VAL A 248 39.11 22.59 -14.46
CA VAL A 248 39.42 23.93 -13.93
C VAL A 248 39.87 24.87 -15.07
N PRO A 249 39.64 26.19 -14.96
CA PRO A 249 39.93 27.13 -16.04
C PRO A 249 41.43 27.27 -16.30
N GLY A 250 41.82 27.19 -17.58
CA GLY A 250 43.20 27.42 -18.04
C GLY A 250 44.01 26.16 -18.35
N ALA A 251 43.40 24.97 -18.31
CA ALA A 251 44.02 23.73 -18.79
C ALA A 251 43.71 23.48 -20.28
N TYR A 252 44.36 22.47 -20.85
CA TYR A 252 44.05 21.92 -22.17
C TYR A 252 43.68 20.45 -22.01
N VAL A 253 42.72 19.98 -22.80
CA VAL A 253 42.40 18.56 -22.98
C VAL A 253 42.89 18.15 -24.36
N HIS A 254 43.52 16.99 -24.40
CA HIS A 254 44.02 16.35 -25.60
C HIS A 254 43.46 14.93 -25.65
N ALA A 255 42.98 14.47 -26.81
CA ALA A 255 42.46 13.12 -26.99
C ALA A 255 43.19 12.42 -28.13
N SER A 256 43.97 11.37 -27.87
CA SER A 256 44.61 10.59 -28.95
C SER A 256 44.06 9.18 -29.04
N ILE A 257 43.84 8.69 -30.26
CA ILE A 257 43.48 7.29 -30.51
C ILE A 257 44.70 6.55 -31.06
N ARG A 258 45.07 5.43 -30.43
CA ARG A 258 46.12 4.52 -30.90
C ARG A 258 45.56 3.13 -31.15
N ALA A 259 45.82 2.56 -32.32
CA ALA A 259 45.49 1.17 -32.63
C ALA A 259 46.70 0.25 -32.33
N TYR A 260 46.44 -0.88 -31.69
CA TYR A 260 47.43 -1.91 -31.36
C TYR A 260 47.15 -3.20 -32.14
N ASP A 261 48.19 -3.73 -32.77
CA ASP A 261 48.19 -5.04 -33.43
C ASP A 261 49.28 -5.91 -32.76
N GLY A 262 48.87 -6.94 -32.04
CA GLY A 262 49.79 -7.93 -31.46
C GLY A 262 50.90 -7.35 -30.56
N GLY A 263 50.66 -6.22 -29.89
CA GLY A 263 51.61 -5.56 -29.00
C GLY A 263 52.52 -4.50 -29.64
N ASN A 264 52.39 -4.22 -30.94
CA ASN A 264 53.07 -3.10 -31.61
C ASN A 264 52.07 -1.95 -31.89
N THR A 265 52.51 -0.70 -31.74
CA THR A 265 51.74 0.48 -32.14
C THR A 265 51.66 0.56 -33.66
N ALA A 266 50.46 0.44 -34.22
CA ALA A 266 50.25 0.44 -35.65
C ALA A 266 49.99 1.86 -36.19
N GLU A 267 49.11 2.64 -35.55
CA GLU A 267 48.76 4.01 -35.97
C GLU A 267 48.35 4.87 -34.76
N ALA A 268 48.72 6.15 -34.76
CA ALA A 268 48.37 7.12 -33.71
C ALA A 268 47.77 8.38 -34.35
N TYR A 269 46.55 8.73 -33.96
CA TYR A 269 45.91 9.98 -34.34
C TYR A 269 45.89 10.97 -33.18
N VAL A 270 46.25 12.22 -33.48
CA VAL A 270 46.55 13.28 -32.51
C VAL A 270 45.89 14.58 -33.00
N PRO A 271 44.65 14.89 -32.59
CA PRO A 271 43.98 16.16 -32.88
C PRO A 271 44.57 17.31 -32.06
N GLU A 272 44.30 18.55 -32.47
CA GLU A 272 44.76 19.76 -31.77
C GLU A 272 44.14 19.85 -30.36
N PRO A 273 44.90 20.28 -29.33
CA PRO A 273 44.38 20.40 -27.96
C PRO A 273 43.27 21.47 -27.84
N ILE A 274 42.24 21.17 -27.05
CA ILE A 274 41.14 22.09 -26.78
C ILE A 274 41.33 22.71 -25.40
N LYS A 275 41.24 24.04 -25.30
CA LYS A 275 41.37 24.75 -24.03
C LYS A 275 40.11 24.57 -23.19
N THR A 276 40.28 24.22 -21.92
CA THR A 276 39.18 23.85 -21.04
C THR A 276 38.47 25.06 -20.43
N LEU A 277 37.17 24.90 -20.24
CA LEU A 277 36.29 25.81 -19.50
C LEU A 277 36.11 25.32 -18.05
N GLU A 278 35.64 26.18 -17.16
CA GLU A 278 35.44 25.85 -15.74
C GLU A 278 34.12 25.09 -15.54
N GLY A 279 34.19 23.84 -15.06
CA GLY A 279 33.04 22.96 -14.88
C GLY A 279 33.05 21.76 -15.83
N THR A 280 31.97 20.98 -15.84
CA THR A 280 31.81 19.79 -16.68
C THR A 280 31.35 20.16 -18.08
N HIS A 281 32.19 19.93 -19.09
CA HIS A 281 31.91 20.28 -20.50
C HIS A 281 32.13 19.08 -21.41
N VAL A 282 31.41 19.05 -22.54
CA VAL A 282 31.68 18.11 -23.64
C VAL A 282 32.67 18.74 -24.60
N TYR A 283 33.77 18.04 -24.87
CA TYR A 283 34.79 18.44 -25.82
C TYR A 283 34.73 17.51 -27.03
N HIS A 284 34.48 18.09 -28.19
CA HIS A 284 34.41 17.39 -29.47
C HIS A 284 35.78 17.35 -30.16
N PHE A 285 36.20 16.18 -30.61
CA PHE A 285 37.43 15.96 -31.37
C PHE A 285 37.12 15.34 -32.73
N ASP A 286 37.46 16.06 -33.81
CA ASP A 286 37.42 15.52 -35.17
C ASP A 286 38.43 14.36 -35.29
N LEU A 287 37.94 13.17 -35.64
CA LEU A 287 38.76 12.00 -35.92
C LEU A 287 38.88 11.80 -37.44
N PRO A 288 39.96 11.19 -37.94
CA PRO A 288 40.02 10.85 -39.35
C PRO A 288 39.07 9.69 -39.58
N ASP A 289 38.29 9.74 -40.66
CA ASP A 289 37.44 8.66 -41.12
C ASP A 289 38.14 7.29 -41.04
N PHE A 290 37.75 6.45 -40.08
CA PHE A 290 38.26 5.08 -39.96
C PHE A 290 37.15 4.09 -39.59
N ILE A 291 37.27 2.84 -40.04
CA ILE A 291 36.37 1.75 -39.66
C ILE A 291 37.11 0.90 -38.61
N PRO A 292 36.56 0.76 -37.39
CA PRO A 292 37.16 -0.05 -36.33
C PRO A 292 37.37 -1.51 -36.77
N ASP A 293 38.58 -2.01 -36.57
CA ASP A 293 39.02 -3.36 -36.92
C ASP A 293 38.82 -4.27 -35.69
N PRO A 294 37.97 -5.32 -35.78
CA PRO A 294 37.64 -6.16 -34.64
C PRO A 294 38.81 -7.00 -34.12
N ASP A 295 39.90 -7.10 -34.88
CA ASP A 295 41.12 -7.80 -34.48
C ASP A 295 42.15 -6.88 -33.80
N LYS A 296 41.86 -5.58 -33.62
CA LYS A 296 42.76 -4.59 -33.01
C LYS A 296 42.20 -4.03 -31.71
N CYS A 297 43.09 -3.74 -30.75
CA CYS A 297 42.70 -3.02 -29.53
C CYS A 297 42.95 -1.51 -29.73
N TYR A 298 42.03 -0.66 -29.30
CA TYR A 298 42.17 0.80 -29.40
C TYR A 298 42.42 1.42 -28.03
N SER A 299 43.32 2.40 -27.95
CA SER A 299 43.60 3.17 -26.74
C SER A 299 43.23 4.63 -26.93
N LEU A 300 42.46 5.18 -25.99
CA LEU A 300 42.17 6.61 -25.89
C LEU A 300 43.01 7.23 -24.77
N THR A 301 43.81 8.24 -25.11
CA THR A 301 44.67 8.91 -24.12
C THR A 301 44.25 10.36 -23.88
N PHE A 302 44.09 10.72 -22.60
CA PHE A 302 43.83 12.09 -22.15
C PHE A 302 44.98 12.66 -21.35
N SER A 303 45.28 13.94 -21.54
CA SER A 303 46.20 14.67 -20.68
C SER A 303 45.72 16.08 -20.34
N GLN A 304 46.12 16.56 -19.16
CA GLN A 304 45.82 17.90 -18.64
C GLN A 304 47.12 18.62 -18.22
N GLN A 305 47.31 19.85 -18.68
CA GLN A 305 48.42 20.71 -18.24
C GLN A 305 47.95 21.69 -17.15
N GLY A 306 48.46 21.55 -15.92
CA GLY A 306 48.14 22.45 -14.81
C GLY A 306 48.87 23.80 -14.96
N GLY A 307 48.12 24.91 -14.91
CA GLY A 307 48.63 26.27 -15.16
C GLY A 307 49.74 26.81 -14.24
N ASN A 308 50.17 26.05 -13.21
CA ASN A 308 51.16 26.49 -12.23
C ASN A 308 52.34 25.51 -11.99
N GLY A 309 52.62 24.58 -12.92
CA GLY A 309 53.84 23.77 -12.88
C GLY A 309 53.94 22.73 -11.74
N TRP A 310 52.84 22.42 -11.07
CA TRP A 310 52.75 21.30 -10.12
C TRP A 310 51.80 20.23 -10.68
N PRO A 311 52.20 18.95 -10.73
CA PRO A 311 51.31 17.87 -11.16
C PRO A 311 50.23 17.64 -10.10
N THR A 312 48.96 17.70 -10.50
CA THR A 312 47.83 17.40 -9.61
C THR A 312 47.44 15.95 -9.87
N ILE A 313 47.61 15.07 -8.89
CA ILE A 313 47.25 13.64 -9.01
C ILE A 313 45.74 13.53 -8.73
N PHE A 314 44.97 13.07 -9.70
CA PHE A 314 43.56 12.74 -9.53
C PHE A 314 43.39 11.24 -9.22
N TYR A 315 42.51 10.91 -8.27
CA TYR A 315 42.05 9.55 -8.02
C TYR A 315 40.72 9.36 -8.75
N THR A 316 40.57 8.27 -9.49
CA THR A 316 39.30 7.87 -10.13
C THR A 316 38.89 6.52 -9.55
N HIS A 317 37.59 6.37 -9.29
CA HIS A 317 36.93 5.12 -8.98
C HIS A 317 35.86 4.93 -10.06
N SER A 318 35.92 3.83 -10.82
CA SER A 318 34.80 3.37 -11.63
C SER A 318 34.10 2.25 -10.85
N ALA A 319 32.79 2.34 -10.67
CA ALA A 319 32.01 1.27 -10.05
C ALA A 319 31.74 0.09 -11.02
N ASP A 320 32.22 0.18 -12.27
CA ASP A 320 31.96 -0.82 -13.30
C ASP A 320 33.07 -1.87 -13.36
N THR A 321 32.73 -3.07 -12.92
CA THR A 321 33.62 -4.23 -12.97
C THR A 321 33.62 -4.80 -14.40
N TYR A 322 34.72 -4.64 -15.15
CA TYR A 322 34.83 -5.21 -16.51
C TYR A 322 35.26 -6.69 -16.51
N ILE A 323 34.52 -7.53 -17.24
CA ILE A 323 34.88 -8.92 -17.56
C ILE A 323 35.87 -8.93 -18.74
N ALA A 324 36.93 -9.73 -18.64
CA ALA A 324 37.92 -9.91 -19.70
C ALA A 324 37.31 -10.50 -20.99
N SER A 325 37.61 -9.90 -22.14
CA SER A 325 37.20 -10.41 -23.46
C SER A 325 38.03 -11.62 -23.92
N SER A 326 37.52 -12.34 -24.91
CA SER A 326 38.11 -13.53 -25.54
C SER A 326 39.27 -13.23 -26.52
N THR A 327 39.60 -11.96 -26.79
CA THR A 327 40.61 -11.54 -27.78
C THR A 327 41.88 -10.95 -27.13
N ASN A 328 42.52 -11.64 -26.17
CA ASN A 328 43.89 -11.36 -25.68
C ASN A 328 44.29 -9.87 -25.41
N CYS A 329 43.34 -8.93 -25.28
CA CYS A 329 43.61 -7.49 -25.12
C CYS A 329 44.05 -7.13 -23.68
N ALA A 330 44.36 -8.11 -22.81
CA ALA A 330 45.17 -7.89 -21.60
C ALA A 330 45.88 -9.18 -21.13
N SER A 331 47.20 -9.23 -21.28
CA SER A 331 48.05 -10.07 -20.42
C SER A 331 48.72 -9.19 -19.36
N LEU A 332 48.59 -9.59 -18.10
CA LEU A 332 49.42 -9.19 -16.96
C LEU A 332 49.28 -7.73 -16.50
N LEU A 333 48.24 -7.48 -15.68
CA LEU A 333 48.23 -6.71 -14.43
C LEU A 333 46.75 -6.45 -14.07
N ASN A 334 46.35 -6.73 -12.82
CA ASN A 334 45.00 -6.55 -12.28
C ASN A 334 44.34 -5.25 -12.77
N SER A 335 43.12 -5.33 -13.32
CA SER A 335 42.28 -4.17 -13.61
C SER A 335 41.58 -3.64 -12.36
N ASP A 336 42.31 -3.54 -11.24
CA ASP A 336 41.90 -2.70 -10.12
C ASP A 336 42.11 -1.25 -10.56
N ASP A 337 41.04 -0.58 -11.00
CA ASP A 337 40.64 0.78 -10.65
C ASP A 337 41.76 1.80 -10.38
N ARG A 338 42.78 1.84 -11.23
CA ARG A 338 43.90 2.79 -11.15
C ARG A 338 44.34 3.19 -12.55
N ALA A 339 44.01 4.41 -12.95
CA ALA A 339 44.87 5.17 -13.84
C ALA A 339 46.27 5.22 -13.19
N THR A 340 47.19 4.35 -13.62
CA THR A 340 48.59 4.47 -13.19
C THR A 340 49.20 5.60 -14.00
N GLY A 341 49.36 6.76 -13.37
CA GLY A 341 50.10 7.88 -13.95
C GLY A 341 51.52 7.46 -14.27
N ARG A 342 51.78 7.09 -15.52
CA ARG A 342 53.11 6.94 -16.08
C ARG A 342 53.24 7.96 -17.20
N GLN A 343 54.17 8.90 -17.06
CA GLN A 343 54.59 9.77 -18.14
C GLN A 343 55.04 8.92 -19.33
N ASP A 344 54.45 9.14 -20.51
CA ASP A 344 55.06 8.71 -21.77
C ASP A 344 56.42 9.42 -21.94
N HIS A 345 57.51 8.66 -21.82
CA HIS A 345 58.88 9.17 -21.96
C HIS A 345 59.21 9.68 -23.37
N THR A 346 58.32 9.48 -24.35
CA THR A 346 58.49 9.98 -25.73
C THR A 346 57.94 11.40 -25.94
N LEU A 347 57.14 11.90 -24.98
CA LEU A 347 56.61 13.26 -24.96
C LEU A 347 57.39 14.07 -23.90
N ASP A 348 58.58 14.55 -24.25
CA ASP A 348 59.50 15.23 -23.34
C ASP A 348 59.03 16.67 -23.00
N VAL A 349 57.85 16.79 -22.37
CA VAL A 349 57.28 18.06 -21.88
C VAL A 349 56.92 17.92 -20.38
N PRO A 350 57.52 18.73 -19.49
CA PRO A 350 57.22 18.68 -18.06
C PRO A 350 55.78 19.10 -17.75
N GLY A 351 55.03 18.28 -16.99
CA GLY A 351 53.72 18.64 -16.41
C GLY A 351 52.48 17.93 -16.97
N TYR A 352 52.64 16.80 -17.67
CA TYR A 352 51.53 16.02 -18.26
C TYR A 352 51.28 14.71 -17.49
N ILE A 353 50.00 14.31 -17.37
CA ILE A 353 49.55 13.01 -16.84
C ILE A 353 48.75 12.33 -17.95
N ASP A 354 49.06 11.07 -18.27
CA ASP A 354 48.37 10.26 -19.28
C ASP A 354 47.29 9.38 -18.63
N HIS A 355 46.04 9.51 -19.07
CA HIS A 355 44.95 8.55 -18.78
C HIS A 355 44.70 7.71 -20.02
N THR A 356 44.84 6.39 -19.95
CA THR A 356 44.69 5.48 -21.11
C THR A 356 43.49 4.55 -20.89
N PHE A 357 42.51 4.62 -21.77
CA PHE A 357 41.34 3.72 -21.80
C PHE A 357 41.45 2.76 -22.98
N ARG A 358 41.12 1.47 -22.81
CA ARG A 358 41.04 0.51 -23.92
C ARG A 358 39.58 0.32 -24.35
N ILE A 359 39.30 0.62 -25.61
CA ILE A 359 37.97 0.54 -26.23
C ILE A 359 37.86 -0.79 -26.97
N HIS A 360 36.79 -1.55 -26.74
CA HIS A 360 36.50 -2.80 -27.44
C HIS A 360 35.65 -2.50 -28.68
N THR A 361 35.88 -3.17 -29.80
CA THR A 361 34.81 -3.36 -30.78
C THR A 361 33.86 -4.39 -30.20
N ASP A 362 32.55 -4.16 -30.26
CA ASP A 362 31.58 -5.21 -29.96
C ASP A 362 31.84 -6.36 -30.94
N GLY A 363 32.64 -7.33 -30.52
CA GLY A 363 32.92 -8.49 -31.33
C GLY A 363 31.59 -9.14 -31.64
N ALA A 364 31.41 -9.59 -32.88
CA ALA A 364 30.34 -10.48 -33.23
C ALA A 364 30.12 -11.43 -32.04
N THR A 365 28.92 -11.38 -31.44
CA THR A 365 28.41 -12.53 -30.75
C THR A 365 28.72 -13.67 -31.69
N SER A 366 29.66 -14.53 -31.30
CA SER A 366 29.75 -15.83 -31.90
C SER A 366 28.35 -16.39 -31.71
N THR A 367 27.55 -16.32 -32.77
CA THR A 367 26.40 -17.17 -32.99
C THR A 367 26.96 -18.57 -33.26
N THR A 368 27.78 -19.06 -32.36
CA THR A 368 27.49 -20.36 -31.80
C THR A 368 26.99 -20.01 -30.41
N PRO A 369 25.67 -20.11 -30.12
CA PRO A 369 25.35 -20.41 -28.74
C PRO A 369 26.28 -21.58 -28.40
N THR A 370 26.95 -21.55 -27.25
CA THR A 370 27.06 -22.85 -26.59
C THR A 370 25.62 -23.19 -26.29
N SER A 371 24.91 -23.72 -27.30
CA SER A 371 23.84 -24.62 -27.04
C SER A 371 24.58 -25.73 -26.32
N THR A 372 24.60 -25.64 -24.99
CA THR A 372 23.98 -26.72 -24.24
C THR A 372 22.82 -27.15 -25.12
N PRO A 373 22.93 -28.32 -25.80
CA PRO A 373 21.97 -28.72 -26.82
C PRO A 373 20.59 -28.35 -26.28
N PRO A 374 19.77 -27.58 -27.04
CA PRO A 374 18.47 -27.11 -26.54
C PRO A 374 17.85 -28.31 -25.89
N CYS A 375 17.60 -28.19 -24.59
CA CYS A 375 17.23 -29.36 -23.82
C CYS A 375 16.15 -30.08 -24.62
N VAL A 376 16.36 -31.37 -24.89
CA VAL A 376 15.51 -32.14 -25.80
C VAL A 376 14.47 -32.94 -25.02
N GLU A 377 14.67 -33.07 -23.71
CA GLU A 377 13.86 -33.89 -22.80
C GLU A 377 13.82 -33.24 -21.40
N ASN A 378 12.62 -32.98 -20.86
CA ASN A 378 12.38 -32.40 -19.51
C ASN A 378 13.01 -31.01 -19.27
N CYS A 379 12.66 -30.06 -20.12
CA CYS A 379 13.29 -28.74 -20.22
C CYS A 379 12.52 -27.69 -19.45
N MET A 380 12.55 -27.86 -18.14
CA MET A 380 11.79 -27.00 -17.25
C MET A 380 12.66 -25.83 -16.79
N SER A 381 12.04 -24.66 -16.79
CA SER A 381 12.60 -23.44 -16.22
C SER A 381 12.84 -23.64 -14.72
N ASN A 382 13.80 -22.90 -14.15
CA ASN A 382 13.94 -22.86 -12.69
C ASN A 382 12.73 -22.15 -12.10
N VAL A 383 12.44 -22.39 -10.82
CA VAL A 383 11.24 -21.80 -10.19
C VAL A 383 11.62 -20.71 -9.21
N LEU A 384 11.01 -19.53 -9.36
CA LEU A 384 10.97 -18.51 -8.32
C LEU A 384 9.59 -18.57 -7.66
N PHE A 385 9.56 -18.83 -6.35
CA PHE A 385 8.33 -18.81 -5.56
C PHE A 385 8.26 -17.53 -4.72
N LEU A 386 7.17 -16.78 -4.89
CA LEU A 386 6.86 -15.58 -4.09
C LEU A 386 5.63 -15.84 -3.20
N PRO A 387 5.81 -15.88 -1.86
CA PRO A 387 4.72 -16.17 -0.94
C PRO A 387 3.72 -15.02 -0.82
N GLY A 388 2.58 -15.29 -0.18
CA GLY A 388 1.56 -14.30 0.12
C GLY A 388 1.96 -13.32 1.22
N ILE A 389 1.04 -12.38 1.50
CA ILE A 389 1.18 -11.47 2.64
C ILE A 389 1.36 -12.28 3.92
N MET A 390 2.27 -11.85 4.81
CA MET A 390 2.60 -12.58 6.05
C MET A 390 3.20 -13.98 5.85
N GLY A 391 3.47 -14.40 4.61
CA GLY A 391 4.06 -15.70 4.27
C GLY A 391 5.58 -15.76 4.42
N SER A 392 6.21 -14.74 4.99
CA SER A 392 7.65 -14.72 5.33
C SER A 392 7.83 -14.44 6.82
N ARG A 393 8.75 -15.16 7.47
CA ARG A 393 9.12 -14.92 8.86
C ARG A 393 10.01 -13.69 8.97
N LEU A 394 9.70 -12.84 9.95
CA LEU A 394 10.42 -11.60 10.22
C LEU A 394 11.20 -11.73 11.53
N PHE A 395 12.47 -11.33 11.49
CA PHE A 395 13.40 -11.43 12.61
C PHE A 395 14.02 -10.08 12.94
N GLU A 396 14.30 -9.86 14.22
CA GLU A 396 15.27 -8.87 14.68
C GLU A 396 16.55 -9.60 15.11
N GLY A 397 17.55 -9.64 14.22
CA GLY A 397 18.72 -10.50 14.42
C GLY A 397 18.32 -11.97 14.44
N GLU A 398 18.50 -12.66 15.57
CA GLU A 398 18.07 -14.06 15.76
C GLU A 398 16.68 -14.19 16.41
N THR A 399 16.05 -13.08 16.81
CA THR A 399 14.77 -13.10 17.51
C THR A 399 13.62 -13.06 16.51
N LYS A 400 12.82 -14.12 16.44
CA LYS A 400 11.60 -14.16 15.62
C LYS A 400 10.58 -13.15 16.18
N ARG A 401 10.12 -12.23 15.33
CA ARG A 401 9.13 -11.19 15.67
C ARG A 401 7.78 -11.45 15.03
N TRP A 402 7.74 -11.99 13.82
CA TRP A 402 6.50 -12.44 13.17
C TRP A 402 6.22 -13.91 13.50
N GLU A 403 4.94 -14.32 13.52
CA GLU A 403 4.45 -15.40 14.39
C GLU A 403 4.64 -15.02 15.87
N ALA A 404 4.28 -13.76 16.14
CA ALA A 404 4.54 -13.05 17.39
C ALA A 404 3.94 -13.81 18.59
N SER A 405 4.72 -13.91 19.67
CA SER A 405 4.35 -14.61 20.89
C SER A 405 3.90 -13.66 22.01
N SER A 406 4.04 -12.35 21.78
CA SER A 406 3.78 -11.29 22.75
C SER A 406 3.46 -9.96 22.07
N GLU A 407 2.83 -9.04 22.79
CA GLU A 407 2.60 -7.66 22.30
C GLU A 407 3.90 -6.94 21.93
N ALA A 408 4.99 -7.22 22.66
CA ALA A 408 6.29 -6.62 22.39
C ALA A 408 6.87 -7.04 21.04
N ASP A 409 6.54 -8.25 20.56
CA ASP A 409 6.96 -8.71 19.23
C ASP A 409 6.26 -7.91 18.12
N VAL A 410 4.98 -7.57 18.32
CA VAL A 410 4.23 -6.74 17.36
C VAL A 410 4.70 -5.29 17.41
N GLU A 411 4.95 -4.73 18.59
CA GLU A 411 5.50 -3.37 18.72
C GLU A 411 6.85 -3.22 18.02
N ALA A 412 7.68 -4.28 18.04
CA ALA A 412 8.94 -4.30 17.30
C ALA A 412 8.74 -4.25 15.77
N LEU A 413 7.57 -4.66 15.28
CA LEU A 413 7.20 -4.65 13.86
C LEU A 413 6.54 -3.33 13.40
N TYR A 414 6.35 -2.35 14.27
CA TYR A 414 5.66 -1.11 13.90
C TYR A 414 6.39 -0.29 12.83
N LEU A 415 5.59 0.42 12.05
CA LEU A 415 6.02 1.28 10.95
C LEU A 415 5.65 2.74 11.28
N ASN A 416 6.42 3.68 10.75
CA ASN A 416 6.15 5.10 10.90
C ASN A 416 5.05 5.56 9.92
N ALA A 417 4.67 6.84 9.99
CA ALA A 417 3.61 7.41 9.14
C ALA A 417 3.92 7.37 7.62
N GLN A 418 5.17 7.12 7.24
CA GLN A 418 5.60 6.94 5.85
C GLN A 418 5.71 5.46 5.46
N GLY A 419 5.29 4.54 6.34
CA GLY A 419 5.34 3.11 6.08
C GLY A 419 6.74 2.50 6.13
N LYS A 420 7.70 3.18 6.76
CA LYS A 420 9.05 2.65 6.97
C LYS A 420 9.16 1.99 8.33
N SER A 421 9.91 0.90 8.42
CA SER A 421 10.11 0.16 9.67
C SER A 421 10.72 1.10 10.73
N ILE A 422 10.08 1.19 11.91
CA ILE A 422 10.64 1.96 13.03
C ILE A 422 11.91 1.27 13.53
N ASN A 423 11.91 -0.07 13.55
CA ASN A 423 13.09 -0.87 13.79
C ASN A 423 13.78 -1.22 12.46
N PRO A 424 14.95 -0.64 12.14
CA PRO A 424 15.62 -0.90 10.87
C PRO A 424 16.30 -2.28 10.80
N ASN A 425 16.35 -3.02 11.92
CA ASN A 425 17.01 -4.33 11.99
C ASN A 425 16.06 -5.50 11.70
N ILE A 426 14.84 -5.22 11.24
CA ILE A 426 13.90 -6.28 10.87
C ILE A 426 14.26 -6.80 9.48
N THR A 427 14.41 -8.12 9.36
CA THR A 427 14.71 -8.80 8.10
C THR A 427 13.76 -9.95 7.87
N ALA A 428 13.45 -10.22 6.60
CA ALA A 428 12.77 -11.44 6.16
C ALA A 428 13.82 -12.47 5.76
N THR A 429 13.80 -13.64 6.39
CA THR A 429 14.87 -14.64 6.22
C THR A 429 14.40 -15.96 5.65
N GLU A 430 13.12 -16.30 5.83
CA GLU A 430 12.57 -17.56 5.38
C GLU A 430 11.06 -17.45 5.08
N VAL A 431 10.62 -18.28 4.14
CA VAL A 431 9.20 -18.45 3.81
C VAL A 431 8.56 -19.37 4.85
N VAL A 432 7.34 -19.07 5.26
CA VAL A 432 6.59 -19.84 6.26
C VAL A 432 6.20 -21.20 5.67
N ASP A 433 6.77 -22.29 6.20
CA ASP A 433 6.35 -23.65 5.87
C ASP A 433 5.12 -24.05 6.68
N GLU A 434 5.21 -23.95 8.00
CA GLU A 434 4.14 -24.17 8.99
C GLU A 434 3.95 -22.89 9.82
N PHE A 435 2.71 -22.60 10.21
CA PHE A 435 2.42 -21.49 11.10
C PHE A 435 2.57 -21.93 12.56
N ASP A 436 3.51 -21.33 13.28
CA ASP A 436 3.82 -21.63 14.68
C ASP A 436 2.74 -21.03 15.60
N PHE A 437 1.64 -21.76 15.76
CA PHE A 437 0.55 -21.39 16.67
C PHE A 437 0.77 -22.05 18.04
N LEU A 438 0.40 -21.39 19.13
CA LEU A 438 0.53 -21.89 20.52
C LEU A 438 -0.37 -23.12 20.84
N GLY A 439 -0.87 -23.82 19.83
CA GLY A 439 -1.71 -25.02 19.92
C GLY A 439 -0.92 -26.33 19.78
N PRO A 440 -1.58 -27.50 19.89
CA PRO A 440 -0.92 -28.81 19.83
C PRO A 440 -0.50 -29.23 18.41
N VAL A 441 -0.96 -28.55 17.35
CA VAL A 441 -0.66 -28.83 15.94
C VAL A 441 -0.49 -27.51 15.18
N ASN A 442 0.63 -27.36 14.47
CA ASN A 442 0.88 -26.23 13.58
C ASN A 442 0.24 -26.51 12.20
N PRO A 443 -0.58 -25.60 11.65
CA PRO A 443 -1.11 -25.76 10.30
C PRO A 443 0.00 -25.58 9.25
N ASP A 444 -0.01 -26.44 8.24
CA ASP A 444 0.87 -26.32 7.06
C ASP A 444 0.38 -25.14 6.19
N ILE A 445 1.30 -24.27 5.75
CA ILE A 445 1.01 -23.10 4.89
C ILE A 445 1.61 -23.29 3.50
N TYR A 446 2.92 -23.50 3.42
CA TYR A 446 3.63 -23.82 2.18
C TYR A 446 4.46 -25.10 2.27
N LYS A 447 4.43 -25.80 3.40
CA LYS A 447 5.27 -26.98 3.65
C LYS A 447 5.22 -28.02 2.53
N SER A 448 4.02 -28.41 2.07
CA SER A 448 3.93 -29.43 1.02
C SER A 448 4.41 -28.87 -0.32
N PHE A 449 4.12 -27.60 -0.60
CA PHE A 449 4.58 -26.95 -1.84
C PHE A 449 6.10 -26.80 -1.90
N LEU A 450 6.74 -26.39 -0.81
CA LEU A 450 8.20 -26.33 -0.68
C LEU A 450 8.84 -27.72 -0.79
N ALA A 451 8.20 -28.75 -0.22
CA ALA A 451 8.63 -30.13 -0.37
C ALA A 451 8.54 -30.60 -1.83
N ASP A 452 7.49 -30.23 -2.57
CA ASP A 452 7.34 -30.54 -3.99
C ASP A 452 8.41 -29.83 -4.86
N LEU A 453 8.76 -28.58 -4.54
CA LEU A 453 9.89 -27.87 -5.18
C LEU A 453 11.22 -28.61 -4.93
N ALA A 454 11.50 -28.98 -3.69
CA ALA A 454 12.70 -29.75 -3.34
C ALA A 454 12.72 -31.14 -4.01
N ALA A 455 11.57 -31.80 -4.12
CA ALA A 455 11.42 -33.05 -4.85
C ALA A 455 11.65 -32.88 -6.36
N ALA A 456 11.17 -31.79 -6.95
CA ALA A 456 11.39 -31.46 -8.36
C ALA A 456 12.88 -31.21 -8.66
N THR A 457 13.59 -30.52 -7.78
CA THR A 457 15.05 -30.32 -7.90
C THR A 457 15.83 -31.62 -7.70
N SER A 458 15.54 -32.38 -6.64
CA SER A 458 16.26 -33.62 -6.33
C SER A 458 16.03 -34.73 -7.36
N SER A 459 14.87 -34.76 -8.01
CA SER A 459 14.58 -35.64 -9.15
C SER A 459 15.14 -35.13 -10.48
N GLY A 460 15.73 -33.93 -10.50
CA GLY A 460 16.31 -33.31 -11.69
C GLY A 460 15.27 -32.83 -12.71
N LYS A 461 14.00 -32.67 -12.32
CA LYS A 461 12.94 -32.09 -13.17
C LYS A 461 13.27 -30.62 -13.48
N ILE A 462 13.44 -29.82 -12.44
CA ILE A 462 14.02 -28.45 -12.51
C ILE A 462 15.50 -28.51 -12.07
N ALA A 463 16.31 -27.52 -12.46
CA ALA A 463 17.71 -27.48 -12.02
C ALA A 463 17.82 -26.87 -10.61
N ASP A 464 17.04 -25.83 -10.33
CA ASP A 464 16.99 -25.19 -9.01
C ASP A 464 15.68 -24.41 -8.79
N PHE A 465 15.46 -23.98 -7.56
CA PHE A 465 14.41 -23.02 -7.19
C PHE A 465 14.85 -22.08 -6.07
N VAL A 466 14.21 -20.92 -5.98
CA VAL A 466 14.28 -20.06 -4.78
C VAL A 466 12.86 -19.77 -4.30
N ALA A 467 12.61 -20.02 -3.02
CA ALA A 467 11.46 -19.46 -2.30
C ALA A 467 11.94 -18.16 -1.64
N TYR A 468 11.53 -17.01 -2.18
CA TYR A 468 12.10 -15.72 -1.80
C TYR A 468 11.29 -15.07 -0.67
N PRO A 469 11.84 -14.96 0.55
CA PRO A 469 11.18 -14.24 1.63
C PRO A 469 11.30 -12.73 1.42
N TYR A 470 10.28 -11.99 1.82
CA TYR A 470 10.30 -10.53 1.76
C TYR A 470 9.60 -9.92 2.97
N ASP A 471 9.95 -8.68 3.32
CA ASP A 471 9.28 -7.95 4.39
C ASP A 471 7.91 -7.47 3.91
N TRP A 472 6.93 -8.35 4.10
CA TRP A 472 5.54 -8.15 3.69
C TRP A 472 4.88 -6.93 4.32
N ARG A 473 5.50 -6.26 5.30
CA ARG A 473 4.98 -5.02 5.89
C ARG A 473 5.16 -3.81 4.97
N LEU A 474 6.21 -3.83 4.15
CA LEU A 474 6.67 -2.68 3.37
C LEU A 474 5.88 -2.48 2.07
N SER A 475 6.13 -1.36 1.41
CA SER A 475 5.59 -1.11 0.07
C SER A 475 6.32 -1.99 -0.96
N ILE A 476 5.64 -2.41 -2.04
CA ILE A 476 6.28 -3.16 -3.12
C ILE A 476 7.52 -2.43 -3.69
N PRO A 477 7.50 -1.10 -3.94
CA PRO A 477 8.70 -0.38 -4.35
C PRO A 477 9.86 -0.52 -3.36
N ASP A 478 9.59 -0.52 -2.06
CA ASP A 478 10.64 -0.69 -1.04
C ASP A 478 11.20 -2.11 -0.99
N ILE A 479 10.37 -3.11 -1.26
CA ILE A 479 10.79 -4.51 -1.37
C ILE A 479 11.71 -4.70 -2.58
N LEU A 480 11.51 -3.95 -3.65
CA LEU A 480 12.29 -4.05 -4.89
C LEU A 480 13.52 -3.13 -4.93
N ALA A 481 13.61 -2.15 -4.02
CA ALA A 481 14.55 -1.03 -4.11
C ALA A 481 16.03 -1.43 -4.09
N ASP A 482 16.38 -2.54 -3.47
CA ASP A 482 17.78 -3.01 -3.39
C ASP A 482 18.21 -3.87 -4.59
N GLY A 483 17.27 -4.28 -5.45
CA GLY A 483 17.52 -5.13 -6.62
C GLY A 483 17.85 -6.60 -6.29
N GLU A 484 17.80 -7.02 -5.03
CA GLU A 484 18.16 -8.39 -4.62
C GLU A 484 17.23 -9.43 -5.24
N LEU A 485 15.92 -9.14 -5.30
CA LEU A 485 14.94 -10.02 -5.94
C LEU A 485 15.16 -10.13 -7.46
N GLU A 486 15.47 -9.01 -8.11
CA GLU A 486 15.81 -9.01 -9.54
C GLU A 486 17.07 -9.83 -9.81
N GLN A 487 18.11 -9.62 -9.01
CA GLN A 487 19.36 -10.37 -9.13
C GLN A 487 19.15 -11.87 -8.91
N THR A 488 18.33 -12.25 -7.91
CA THR A 488 17.94 -13.64 -7.65
C THR A 488 17.28 -14.28 -8.88
N LEU A 489 16.38 -13.55 -9.55
CA LEU A 489 15.73 -14.04 -10.77
C LEU A 489 16.74 -14.22 -11.91
N ARG A 490 17.67 -13.27 -12.09
CA ARG A 490 18.72 -13.36 -13.12
C ARG A 490 19.66 -14.55 -12.86
N ASP A 491 20.05 -14.79 -11.62
CA ASP A 491 20.89 -15.93 -11.23
C ASP A 491 20.19 -17.28 -11.45
N LEU A 492 18.89 -17.36 -11.14
CA LEU A 492 18.06 -18.51 -11.47
C LEU A 492 17.94 -18.74 -12.97
N ALA A 493 17.83 -17.68 -13.78
CA ALA A 493 17.77 -17.78 -15.23
C ALA A 493 19.08 -18.36 -15.80
N VAL A 494 20.24 -17.90 -15.33
CA VAL A 494 21.57 -18.36 -15.77
C VAL A 494 21.77 -19.85 -15.51
N SER A 495 21.34 -20.33 -14.34
CA SER A 495 21.46 -21.74 -13.95
C SER A 495 20.34 -22.63 -14.53
N SER A 496 19.31 -22.04 -15.15
CA SER A 496 18.19 -22.78 -15.69
C SER A 496 18.52 -23.49 -17.00
N LYS A 497 17.92 -24.67 -17.19
CA LYS A 497 18.02 -25.44 -18.44
C LYS A 497 17.45 -24.71 -19.65
N THR A 498 16.49 -23.81 -19.44
CA THR A 498 15.84 -23.01 -20.49
C THR A 498 16.48 -21.65 -20.70
N GLY A 499 17.38 -21.23 -19.80
CA GLY A 499 17.82 -19.84 -19.68
C GLY A 499 16.75 -18.90 -19.12
N LYS A 500 15.64 -19.43 -18.60
CA LYS A 500 14.49 -18.68 -18.09
C LYS A 500 13.98 -19.21 -16.76
N VAL A 501 13.12 -18.44 -16.12
CA VAL A 501 12.48 -18.74 -14.83
C VAL A 501 10.96 -18.83 -14.99
N ALA A 502 10.34 -19.79 -14.32
CA ALA A 502 8.91 -19.83 -14.08
C ALA A 502 8.63 -19.23 -12.70
N ILE A 503 7.69 -18.30 -12.60
CA ILE A 503 7.31 -17.66 -11.33
C ILE A 503 6.02 -18.30 -10.84
N VAL A 504 6.01 -18.79 -9.60
CA VAL A 504 4.78 -19.17 -8.89
C VAL A 504 4.56 -18.14 -7.79
N ALA A 505 3.39 -17.52 -7.78
CA ALA A 505 3.11 -16.42 -6.87
C ALA A 505 1.75 -16.59 -6.22
N HIS A 506 1.73 -16.55 -4.90
CA HIS A 506 0.52 -16.68 -4.11
C HIS A 506 0.08 -15.32 -3.54
N SER A 507 -1.21 -15.01 -3.58
CA SER A 507 -1.79 -13.83 -2.92
C SER A 507 -1.00 -12.55 -3.27
N ASN A 508 -0.57 -11.76 -2.28
CA ASN A 508 0.23 -10.54 -2.47
C ASN A 508 1.54 -10.75 -3.26
N GLY A 509 2.12 -11.96 -3.25
CA GLY A 509 3.29 -12.29 -4.07
C GLY A 509 3.03 -12.09 -5.57
N GLY A 510 1.78 -12.17 -6.02
CA GLY A 510 1.41 -11.89 -7.41
C GLY A 510 1.50 -10.42 -7.77
N LEU A 511 1.15 -9.51 -6.86
CA LEU A 511 1.32 -8.06 -7.05
C LEU A 511 2.81 -7.71 -7.11
N LEU A 512 3.63 -8.28 -6.22
CA LEU A 512 5.09 -8.16 -6.25
C LEU A 512 5.69 -8.74 -7.55
N THR A 513 5.11 -9.82 -8.10
CA THR A 513 5.56 -10.37 -9.39
C THR A 513 5.33 -9.37 -10.52
N LYS A 514 4.12 -8.81 -10.66
CA LYS A 514 3.82 -7.84 -11.73
C LYS A 514 4.76 -6.64 -11.68
N ALA A 515 5.02 -6.15 -10.47
CA ALA A 515 5.98 -5.11 -10.17
C ALA A 515 7.41 -5.45 -10.62
N LEU A 516 7.90 -6.65 -10.27
CA LEU A 516 9.20 -7.14 -10.72
C LEU A 516 9.28 -7.23 -12.25
N ILE A 517 8.22 -7.70 -12.91
CA ILE A 517 8.16 -7.76 -14.38
C ILE A 517 8.24 -6.35 -15.00
N ASN A 518 7.55 -5.36 -14.42
CA ASN A 518 7.65 -3.97 -14.87
C ASN A 518 9.08 -3.43 -14.71
N GLN A 519 9.76 -3.74 -13.59
CA GLN A 519 11.14 -3.33 -13.34
C GLN A 519 12.13 -3.96 -14.33
N LEU A 520 11.95 -5.24 -14.68
CA LEU A 520 12.76 -5.92 -15.69
C LEU A 520 12.58 -5.32 -17.10
N GLY A 521 11.42 -4.73 -17.39
CA GLY A 521 11.13 -4.08 -18.66
C GLY A 521 11.34 -5.02 -19.86
N PRO A 522 12.09 -4.60 -20.90
CA PRO A 522 12.34 -5.43 -22.09
C PRO A 522 13.05 -6.76 -21.81
N ASP A 523 13.79 -6.88 -20.70
CA ASP A 523 14.49 -8.12 -20.34
C ASP A 523 13.52 -9.20 -19.85
N ALA A 524 12.32 -8.84 -19.39
CA ALA A 524 11.39 -9.76 -18.76
C ALA A 524 11.10 -10.98 -19.64
N SER A 525 10.82 -10.79 -20.94
CA SER A 525 10.54 -11.88 -21.88
C SER A 525 11.75 -12.79 -22.16
N ASN A 526 12.97 -12.30 -21.91
CA ASN A 526 14.19 -13.08 -22.06
C ASN A 526 14.51 -13.92 -20.82
N LEU A 527 14.04 -13.48 -19.65
CA LEU A 527 14.35 -14.10 -18.36
C LEU A 527 13.19 -14.94 -17.81
N VAL A 528 11.95 -14.65 -18.20
CA VAL A 528 10.75 -15.29 -17.65
C VAL A 528 10.03 -16.07 -18.76
N ASP A 529 9.67 -17.31 -18.45
CA ASP A 529 8.94 -18.21 -19.34
C ASP A 529 7.44 -18.16 -19.08
N GLN A 530 7.06 -18.24 -17.79
CA GLN A 530 5.66 -18.24 -17.38
C GLN A 530 5.48 -17.73 -15.96
N ILE A 531 4.26 -17.27 -15.66
CA ILE A 531 3.84 -16.79 -14.34
C ILE A 531 2.55 -17.52 -13.97
N ILE A 532 2.51 -18.10 -12.77
CA ILE A 532 1.38 -18.82 -12.20
C ILE A 532 0.90 -18.05 -10.97
N PHE A 533 -0.19 -17.32 -11.13
CA PHE A 533 -0.88 -16.60 -10.06
C PHE A 533 -1.87 -17.52 -9.35
N VAL A 534 -1.78 -17.60 -8.02
CA VAL A 534 -2.67 -18.40 -7.18
C VAL A 534 -3.33 -17.51 -6.14
N GLY A 535 -4.65 -17.30 -6.24
CA GLY A 535 -5.41 -16.48 -5.30
C GLY A 535 -4.94 -15.02 -5.23
N VAL A 536 -4.44 -14.44 -6.31
CA VAL A 536 -3.85 -13.09 -6.26
C VAL A 536 -4.97 -12.03 -6.24
N PRO A 537 -5.03 -11.11 -5.26
CA PRO A 537 -6.02 -10.03 -5.24
C PRO A 537 -5.64 -8.92 -6.22
N GLN A 538 -5.70 -9.20 -7.54
CA GLN A 538 -5.17 -8.29 -8.58
C GLN A 538 -5.88 -6.93 -8.62
N THR A 539 -7.14 -6.86 -8.17
CA THR A 539 -7.89 -5.60 -8.03
C THR A 539 -8.21 -5.25 -6.56
N GLY A 540 -7.58 -5.94 -5.61
CA GLY A 540 -7.80 -5.77 -4.17
C GLY A 540 -8.85 -6.72 -3.58
N THR A 541 -9.04 -6.63 -2.26
CA THR A 541 -10.00 -7.42 -1.47
C THR A 541 -10.79 -6.51 -0.50
N PRO A 542 -12.13 -6.58 -0.46
CA PRO A 542 -12.94 -5.82 0.49
C PRO A 542 -12.64 -6.11 1.96
N GLN A 543 -12.11 -7.29 2.28
CA GLN A 543 -11.68 -7.63 3.64
C GLN A 543 -10.65 -6.63 4.20
N ALA A 544 -9.76 -6.09 3.33
CA ALA A 544 -8.77 -5.10 3.74
C ALA A 544 -9.40 -3.78 4.24
N ILE A 545 -10.60 -3.42 3.76
CA ILE A 545 -11.35 -2.24 4.26
C ILE A 545 -11.74 -2.48 5.72
N GLY A 546 -12.28 -3.68 6.02
CA GLY A 546 -12.68 -4.04 7.37
C GLY A 546 -11.49 -4.08 8.33
N ALA A 547 -10.40 -4.71 7.92
CA ALA A 547 -9.16 -4.77 8.69
C ALA A 547 -8.62 -3.36 9.00
N LEU A 548 -8.60 -2.46 8.01
CA LEU A 548 -8.10 -1.10 8.18
C LEU A 548 -8.99 -0.21 9.05
N LEU A 549 -10.32 -0.33 8.93
CA LEU A 549 -11.26 0.58 9.61
C LEU A 549 -11.71 0.08 10.98
N HIS A 550 -11.75 -1.24 11.17
CA HIS A 550 -12.33 -1.90 12.34
C HIS A 550 -11.41 -2.93 13.01
N GLY A 551 -10.24 -3.23 12.44
CA GLY A 551 -9.35 -4.29 12.93
C GLY A 551 -9.77 -5.70 12.49
N ALA A 552 -10.86 -5.79 11.72
CA ALA A 552 -11.58 -7.00 11.38
C ALA A 552 -10.75 -8.03 10.58
N ASP A 553 -10.75 -9.29 11.06
CA ASP A 553 -10.26 -10.48 10.35
C ASP A 553 -8.92 -10.24 9.63
N SER A 554 -7.97 -9.57 10.30
CA SER A 554 -6.77 -9.02 9.65
C SER A 554 -5.69 -10.07 9.34
N GLY A 555 -5.99 -11.37 9.47
CA GLY A 555 -5.02 -12.47 9.34
C GLY A 555 -3.92 -12.48 10.41
N ILE A 556 -4.01 -11.58 11.40
CA ILE A 556 -3.08 -11.44 12.51
C ILE A 556 -3.54 -12.42 13.61
N PRO A 557 -2.63 -13.19 14.25
CA PRO A 557 -2.99 -14.18 15.27
C PRO A 557 -3.93 -13.62 16.34
N THR A 558 -4.88 -14.43 16.82
CA THR A 558 -5.88 -14.11 17.87
C THR A 558 -5.32 -13.64 19.21
N GLN A 559 -4.00 -13.57 19.34
CA GLN A 559 -3.26 -13.07 20.49
C GLN A 559 -3.20 -11.54 20.55
N PHE A 560 -3.64 -10.86 19.48
CA PHE A 560 -3.72 -9.40 19.40
C PHE A 560 -5.18 -8.97 19.38
N SER A 561 -5.52 -7.92 20.14
CA SER A 561 -6.86 -7.35 20.05
C SER A 561 -7.09 -6.75 18.67
N GLU A 562 -8.34 -6.76 18.21
CA GLU A 562 -8.75 -6.10 16.96
C GLU A 562 -8.33 -4.62 16.93
N ALA A 563 -8.36 -3.94 18.09
CA ALA A 563 -7.83 -2.58 18.25
C ALA A 563 -6.34 -2.46 17.93
N ARG A 564 -5.53 -3.43 18.37
CA ARG A 564 -4.09 -3.49 18.07
C ARG A 564 -3.86 -3.79 16.60
N ALA A 565 -4.61 -4.73 16.03
CA ALA A 565 -4.54 -5.05 14.61
C ALA A 565 -4.83 -3.84 13.73
N ARG A 566 -5.86 -3.06 14.06
CA ARG A 566 -6.21 -1.80 13.40
C ARG A 566 -5.09 -0.76 13.52
N ASP A 567 -4.53 -0.59 14.71
CA ASP A 567 -3.43 0.35 14.97
C ASP A 567 -2.16 0.00 14.17
N PHE A 568 -1.81 -1.28 14.10
CA PHE A 568 -0.72 -1.77 13.27
C PHE A 568 -0.98 -1.53 11.78
N ALA A 569 -2.18 -1.88 11.29
CA ALA A 569 -2.57 -1.74 9.90
C ALA A 569 -2.54 -0.27 9.41
N TYR A 570 -2.84 0.69 10.30
CA TYR A 570 -2.89 2.12 9.97
C TYR A 570 -1.62 2.65 9.29
N ASN A 571 -0.43 2.21 9.71
CA ASN A 571 0.84 2.64 9.15
C ASN A 571 1.55 1.57 8.32
N ALA A 572 0.87 0.47 7.97
CA ALA A 572 1.47 -0.62 7.21
C ALA A 572 1.12 -0.52 5.71
N PRO A 573 2.09 -0.20 4.82
CA PRO A 573 1.83 -0.08 3.38
C PRO A 573 1.10 -1.25 2.75
N PHE A 574 1.36 -2.47 3.22
CA PHE A 574 0.72 -3.67 2.67
C PHE A 574 -0.80 -3.63 2.74
N MET A 575 -1.37 -3.03 3.79
CA MET A 575 -2.81 -2.95 3.94
C MET A 575 -3.45 -2.13 2.82
N TYR A 576 -2.80 -1.02 2.45
CA TYR A 576 -3.27 -0.12 1.40
C TYR A 576 -3.13 -0.73 0.00
N GLN A 577 -2.13 -1.60 -0.21
CA GLN A 577 -1.91 -2.30 -1.48
C GLN A 577 -2.95 -3.40 -1.75
N LEU A 578 -3.67 -3.84 -0.71
CA LEU A 578 -4.73 -4.84 -0.80
C LEU A 578 -6.14 -4.23 -0.91
N LEU A 579 -6.26 -2.90 -0.79
CA LEU A 579 -7.56 -2.24 -0.91
C LEU A 579 -8.11 -2.36 -2.33
N PRO A 580 -9.43 -2.48 -2.50
CA PRO A 580 -10.07 -2.32 -3.80
C PRO A 580 -9.67 -1.00 -4.45
N HIS A 581 -9.31 -1.04 -5.73
CA HIS A 581 -8.89 0.14 -6.51
C HIS A 581 -9.76 0.33 -7.76
N VAL A 582 -9.47 1.34 -8.58
CA VAL A 582 -10.36 1.88 -9.62
C VAL A 582 -10.98 0.84 -10.57
N ASP A 583 -10.28 -0.27 -10.83
CA ASP A 583 -10.74 -1.33 -11.75
C ASP A 583 -11.52 -2.47 -11.07
N TYR A 584 -11.74 -2.39 -9.76
CA TYR A 584 -12.40 -3.45 -8.99
C TYR A 584 -13.80 -3.76 -9.53
N TYR A 585 -14.60 -2.72 -9.81
CA TYR A 585 -15.97 -2.90 -10.30
C TYR A 585 -16.06 -3.29 -11.79
N GLN A 586 -15.05 -2.94 -12.58
CA GLN A 586 -15.07 -3.12 -14.03
C GLN A 586 -13.72 -3.65 -14.50
N ASN A 587 -13.68 -4.94 -14.82
CA ASN A 587 -12.53 -5.56 -15.48
C ASN A 587 -12.98 -6.66 -16.45
N ASP A 588 -12.06 -7.09 -17.31
CA ASP A 588 -12.26 -8.17 -18.28
C ASP A 588 -12.45 -9.56 -17.62
N GLY A 589 -12.19 -9.67 -16.31
CA GLY A 589 -12.44 -10.83 -15.47
C GLY A 589 -13.92 -11.09 -15.24
N ALA A 590 -14.60 -10.09 -14.67
CA ALA A 590 -16.04 -9.99 -14.48
C ALA A 590 -16.39 -8.61 -13.88
N SER A 591 -17.68 -8.26 -13.84
CA SER A 591 -18.16 -7.10 -13.08
C SER A 591 -18.58 -7.52 -11.68
N ILE A 592 -18.03 -6.86 -10.67
CA ILE A 592 -18.46 -7.03 -9.27
C ILE A 592 -19.61 -6.05 -9.02
N ALA A 593 -20.78 -6.57 -8.67
CA ALA A 593 -21.97 -5.74 -8.47
C ALA A 593 -22.13 -5.27 -7.01
N THR A 594 -21.54 -5.99 -6.05
CA THR A 594 -21.66 -5.69 -4.62
C THR A 594 -20.86 -4.43 -4.29
N PRO A 595 -21.49 -3.38 -3.73
CA PRO A 595 -20.76 -2.22 -3.22
C PRO A 595 -19.81 -2.65 -2.11
N VAL A 596 -18.58 -2.14 -2.12
CA VAL A 596 -17.60 -2.49 -1.07
C VAL A 596 -17.90 -1.78 0.25
N ILE A 597 -18.67 -0.69 0.18
CA ILE A 597 -19.16 0.09 1.33
C ILE A 597 -20.61 0.49 1.08
N ALA A 598 -21.51 0.08 1.96
CA ALA A 598 -22.95 0.38 1.93
C ALA A 598 -23.44 0.98 3.26
N PHE A 599 -24.59 1.66 3.22
CA PHE A 599 -25.18 2.36 4.35
C PHE A 599 -26.70 2.13 4.40
N GLU A 600 -27.16 1.44 5.44
CA GLU A 600 -28.59 1.29 5.72
C GLU A 600 -29.18 2.58 6.28
N PRO A 601 -30.40 2.99 5.91
CA PRO A 601 -31.04 4.19 6.43
C PRO A 601 -31.19 4.17 7.96
N GLY A 602 -30.62 5.17 8.64
CA GLY A 602 -30.71 5.28 10.09
C GLY A 602 -30.03 6.52 10.64
N ALA A 603 -30.32 6.85 11.91
CA ALA A 603 -29.86 8.11 12.51
C ALA A 603 -28.33 8.23 12.59
N LYS A 604 -27.61 7.11 12.76
CA LYS A 604 -26.13 7.09 12.87
C LYS A 604 -25.43 6.99 11.52
N THR A 605 -26.09 6.42 10.52
CA THR A 605 -25.59 6.31 9.14
C THR A 605 -25.98 7.51 8.28
N GLN A 606 -26.91 8.36 8.74
CA GLN A 606 -27.44 9.48 7.95
C GLN A 606 -26.36 10.45 7.46
N GLN A 607 -25.29 10.69 8.24
CA GLN A 607 -24.18 11.53 7.80
C GLN A 607 -23.46 10.92 6.60
N PHE A 608 -23.23 9.60 6.61
CA PHE A 608 -22.64 8.89 5.49
C PHE A 608 -23.58 8.92 4.28
N ILE A 609 -24.88 8.69 4.49
CA ILE A 609 -25.88 8.74 3.41
C ILE A 609 -25.98 10.13 2.78
N ASN A 610 -25.90 11.20 3.57
CA ASN A 610 -25.89 12.57 3.06
C ASN A 610 -24.64 12.87 2.20
N THR A 611 -23.54 12.14 2.43
CA THR A 611 -22.26 12.35 1.76
C THR A 611 -22.09 11.46 0.54
N TYR A 612 -22.45 10.19 0.64
CA TYR A 612 -22.16 9.13 -0.35
C TYR A 612 -23.43 8.49 -0.94
N GLY A 613 -24.62 8.78 -0.43
CA GLY A 613 -25.83 8.00 -0.73
C GLY A 613 -25.87 6.68 0.04
N THR A 614 -26.70 5.73 -0.39
CA THR A 614 -26.85 4.42 0.29
C THR A 614 -25.66 3.48 0.12
N SER A 615 -24.68 3.86 -0.69
CA SER A 615 -23.44 3.13 -0.90
C SER A 615 -22.41 4.04 -1.57
N ALA A 616 -21.13 3.85 -1.28
CA ALA A 616 -20.07 4.50 -2.06
C ALA A 616 -20.13 4.00 -3.51
N ALA A 617 -20.45 4.88 -4.45
CA ALA A 617 -20.80 4.53 -5.82
C ALA A 617 -19.58 4.17 -6.69
N ASP A 618 -18.41 4.67 -6.32
CA ASP A 618 -17.15 4.42 -7.03
C ASP A 618 -15.95 4.44 -6.08
N MET A 619 -14.76 4.16 -6.63
CA MET A 619 -13.53 4.07 -5.85
C MET A 619 -13.03 5.43 -5.34
N SER A 620 -13.46 6.54 -5.93
CA SER A 620 -13.20 7.87 -5.37
C SER A 620 -14.00 8.09 -4.09
N GLU A 621 -15.27 7.68 -4.06
CA GLU A 621 -16.10 7.74 -2.86
C GLU A 621 -15.62 6.76 -1.78
N VAL A 622 -15.20 5.56 -2.17
CA VAL A 622 -14.56 4.59 -1.26
C VAL A 622 -13.30 5.19 -0.64
N ARG A 623 -12.42 5.83 -1.43
CA ARG A 623 -11.25 6.57 -0.93
C ARG A 623 -11.67 7.65 0.07
N HIS A 624 -12.65 8.49 -0.29
CA HIS A 624 -13.12 9.56 0.58
C HIS A 624 -13.64 9.01 1.91
N PHE A 625 -14.36 7.89 1.89
CA PHE A 625 -14.82 7.22 3.09
C PHE A 625 -13.64 6.67 3.90
N ILE A 626 -12.71 5.92 3.30
CA ILE A 626 -11.55 5.35 4.02
C ILE A 626 -10.73 6.45 4.70
N LEU A 627 -10.51 7.59 4.04
CA LEU A 627 -9.75 8.71 4.57
C LEU A 627 -10.55 9.59 5.55
N GLY A 628 -11.84 9.29 5.79
CA GLY A 628 -12.70 10.03 6.71
C GLY A 628 -12.98 11.46 6.26
N GLN A 629 -13.11 11.69 4.95
CA GLN A 629 -13.41 13.00 4.36
C GLN A 629 -14.87 13.41 4.51
N ASP A 630 -15.74 12.51 5.00
CA ASP A 630 -17.10 12.80 5.46
C ASP A 630 -17.16 13.64 6.75
N GLY A 631 -16.01 13.91 7.37
CA GLY A 631 -15.90 14.75 8.56
C GLY A 631 -16.13 14.03 9.89
N ARG A 632 -16.29 12.69 9.90
CA ARG A 632 -16.33 11.91 11.15
C ARG A 632 -15.11 12.18 12.03
N PRO A 633 -15.24 12.14 13.37
CA PRO A 633 -14.09 12.19 14.25
C PRO A 633 -13.22 10.94 14.09
N THR A 634 -11.96 11.02 14.50
CA THR A 634 -11.12 9.82 14.65
C THR A 634 -11.60 9.05 15.88
N PRO A 635 -11.91 7.75 15.77
CA PRO A 635 -12.35 6.96 16.92
C PRO A 635 -11.24 6.81 17.97
N SER A 636 -11.64 6.48 19.19
CA SER A 636 -10.66 6.08 20.23
C SER A 636 -10.06 4.71 19.90
N TYR A 637 -8.94 4.36 20.52
CA TYR A 637 -8.22 3.10 20.24
C TYR A 637 -9.13 1.86 20.39
N GLU A 638 -9.94 1.79 21.43
CA GLU A 638 -10.88 0.68 21.72
C GLU A 638 -12.23 0.81 20.98
N ASP A 639 -12.52 1.96 20.35
CA ASP A 639 -13.78 2.15 19.61
C ASP A 639 -13.65 1.53 18.23
N LEU A 640 -14.10 0.28 18.10
CA LEU A 640 -14.08 -0.48 16.86
C LEU A 640 -15.43 -0.44 16.12
N ASP A 641 -16.49 0.09 16.72
CA ASP A 641 -17.79 0.30 16.06
C ASP A 641 -17.71 1.46 15.05
N THR A 642 -17.05 2.55 15.45
CA THR A 642 -16.86 3.71 14.57
C THR A 642 -15.72 3.46 13.58
N PRO A 643 -15.94 3.63 12.26
CA PRO A 643 -14.89 3.38 11.28
C PRO A 643 -13.70 4.32 11.49
N GLY A 644 -12.51 3.72 11.52
CA GLY A 644 -11.23 4.40 11.56
C GLY A 644 -11.00 5.33 10.36
N LYS A 645 -9.80 5.89 10.28
CA LYS A 645 -9.35 6.66 9.11
C LYS A 645 -8.08 6.03 8.58
N GLY A 646 -7.93 5.99 7.26
CA GLY A 646 -6.69 5.59 6.61
C GLY A 646 -5.65 6.72 6.60
N ASN A 647 -4.39 6.33 6.41
CA ASN A 647 -3.27 7.22 6.16
C ASN A 647 -3.26 7.63 4.69
N ALA A 648 -3.53 8.91 4.42
CA ALA A 648 -3.65 9.44 3.06
C ALA A 648 -2.38 9.25 2.23
N THR A 649 -1.19 9.44 2.82
CA THR A 649 0.09 9.26 2.12
C THR A 649 0.27 7.82 1.66
N LEU A 650 -0.03 6.84 2.52
CA LEU A 650 0.10 5.43 2.18
C LEU A 650 -0.96 4.99 1.16
N TYR A 651 -2.19 5.50 1.29
CA TYR A 651 -3.26 5.26 0.33
C TYR A 651 -2.88 5.76 -1.07
N ASP A 652 -2.41 7.01 -1.17
CA ASP A 652 -2.07 7.63 -2.44
C ASP A 652 -0.86 6.96 -3.09
N ASN A 653 0.17 6.60 -2.29
CA ASN A 653 1.30 5.82 -2.77
C ASN A 653 0.87 4.45 -3.30
N ALA A 654 -0.01 3.74 -2.59
CA ALA A 654 -0.51 2.44 -3.04
C ALA A 654 -1.35 2.58 -4.32
N THR A 655 -2.22 3.58 -4.40
CA THR A 655 -3.10 3.80 -5.57
C THR A 655 -2.30 4.11 -6.83
N ASN A 656 -1.31 5.02 -6.73
CA ASN A 656 -0.42 5.35 -7.84
C ASN A 656 0.39 4.15 -8.32
N TYR A 657 0.65 3.19 -7.45
CA TYR A 657 1.39 1.99 -7.81
C TYR A 657 0.48 0.91 -8.40
N LEU A 658 -0.70 0.74 -7.82
CA LEU A 658 -1.68 -0.25 -8.25
C LEU A 658 -2.27 0.06 -9.64
N SER A 659 -2.25 1.31 -10.11
CA SER A 659 -2.58 1.62 -11.51
C SER A 659 -1.66 0.87 -12.49
N ASP A 660 -0.40 0.65 -12.13
CA ASP A 660 0.59 0.05 -13.02
C ASP A 660 0.60 -1.48 -12.99
N ILE A 661 0.06 -2.08 -11.92
CA ILE A 661 0.05 -3.54 -11.69
C ILE A 661 -1.36 -4.12 -11.48
N GLY A 662 -2.40 -3.30 -11.65
CA GLY A 662 -3.82 -3.61 -11.45
C GLY A 662 -4.45 -4.33 -12.63
N ALA A 663 -5.63 -3.88 -13.07
CA ALA A 663 -6.33 -4.50 -14.20
C ALA A 663 -5.77 -4.07 -15.56
N GLU A 664 -5.20 -2.87 -15.65
CA GLU A 664 -4.58 -2.39 -16.89
C GLU A 664 -3.24 -3.07 -17.18
N TRP A 665 -2.62 -3.73 -16.20
CA TRP A 665 -1.34 -4.42 -16.38
C TRP A 665 -1.41 -5.46 -17.50
N GLN A 666 -0.52 -5.33 -18.48
CA GLN A 666 -0.40 -6.27 -19.58
C GLN A 666 0.89 -7.09 -19.45
N PRO A 667 0.81 -8.43 -19.58
CA PRO A 667 2.01 -9.25 -19.57
C PRO A 667 2.88 -8.95 -20.80
N PRO A 668 4.21 -8.89 -20.66
CA PRO A 668 5.12 -8.82 -21.81
C PRO A 668 4.93 -9.99 -22.78
N VAL A 669 5.05 -9.70 -24.08
CA VAL A 669 4.93 -10.72 -25.14
C VAL A 669 5.97 -11.82 -24.92
N GLY A 670 5.54 -13.08 -24.96
CA GLY A 670 6.40 -14.25 -24.81
C GLY A 670 6.45 -14.81 -23.39
N ILE A 671 5.67 -14.26 -22.44
CA ILE A 671 5.47 -14.79 -21.10
C ILE A 671 4.05 -15.39 -21.01
N LYS A 672 3.95 -16.67 -20.65
CA LYS A 672 2.64 -17.32 -20.41
C LYS A 672 2.11 -16.96 -19.04
N ILE A 673 0.81 -16.72 -18.93
CA ILE A 673 0.15 -16.37 -17.66
C ILE A 673 -0.92 -17.40 -17.33
N HIS A 674 -0.88 -17.95 -16.12
CA HIS A 674 -1.93 -18.78 -15.55
C HIS A 674 -2.50 -18.10 -14.31
N GLN A 675 -3.81 -17.83 -14.33
CA GLN A 675 -4.54 -17.23 -13.20
C GLN A 675 -5.40 -18.32 -12.56
N ILE A 676 -5.17 -18.59 -11.28
CA ILE A 676 -5.87 -19.63 -10.53
C ILE A 676 -6.67 -18.97 -9.40
N ALA A 677 -7.99 -19.15 -9.43
CA ALA A 677 -8.90 -18.68 -8.38
C ALA A 677 -9.51 -19.85 -7.62
N GLY A 678 -9.57 -19.73 -6.29
CA GLY A 678 -10.44 -20.56 -5.48
C GLY A 678 -11.89 -20.07 -5.57
N VAL A 679 -12.84 -20.99 -5.55
CA VAL A 679 -14.27 -20.67 -5.60
C VAL A 679 -15.07 -21.63 -4.73
N GLY A 680 -16.18 -21.15 -4.15
CA GLY A 680 -17.07 -21.97 -3.35
C GLY A 680 -16.92 -21.79 -1.84
N GLU A 681 -16.25 -20.73 -1.40
CA GLU A 681 -16.10 -20.36 0.00
C GLU A 681 -16.64 -18.94 0.23
N LEU A 682 -17.36 -18.74 1.35
CA LEU A 682 -17.91 -17.44 1.72
C LEU A 682 -16.78 -16.42 1.90
N THR A 683 -16.79 -15.39 1.08
CA THR A 683 -15.72 -14.40 0.92
C THR A 683 -16.30 -13.01 1.10
N VAL A 684 -15.64 -12.17 1.91
CA VAL A 684 -16.09 -10.79 2.14
C VAL A 684 -16.08 -10.00 0.85
N SER A 685 -17.24 -9.51 0.45
CA SER A 685 -17.47 -8.73 -0.77
C SER A 685 -17.77 -7.25 -0.50
N GLY A 686 -18.09 -6.89 0.74
CA GLY A 686 -18.32 -5.51 1.16
C GLY A 686 -18.58 -5.37 2.65
N ILE A 687 -18.83 -4.14 3.10
CA ILE A 687 -19.21 -3.81 4.48
C ILE A 687 -20.44 -2.90 4.44
N THR A 688 -21.46 -3.27 5.20
CA THR A 688 -22.70 -2.51 5.34
C THR A 688 -22.75 -1.89 6.73
N TYR A 689 -22.83 -0.56 6.81
CA TYR A 689 -23.03 0.16 8.07
C TYR A 689 -24.52 0.35 8.35
N GLN A 690 -24.91 0.23 9.61
CA GLN A 690 -26.31 0.32 10.04
C GLN A 690 -26.48 1.06 11.37
N THR A 691 -27.70 1.52 11.63
CA THR A 691 -28.09 2.05 12.94
C THR A 691 -28.86 0.99 13.69
N ILE A 692 -28.33 0.52 14.82
CA ILE A 692 -29.02 -0.37 15.74
C ILE A 692 -29.41 0.39 17.02
N LYS A 693 -30.27 -0.21 17.85
CA LYS A 693 -30.55 0.27 19.20
C LYS A 693 -29.60 -0.35 20.22
N GLU A 694 -29.24 0.44 21.22
CA GLU A 694 -28.57 0.01 22.45
C GLU A 694 -29.48 0.32 23.64
N CYS A 695 -29.54 -0.60 24.61
CA CYS A 695 -30.25 -0.37 25.86
C CYS A 695 -29.36 0.38 26.86
N VAL A 696 -29.58 1.68 27.02
CA VAL A 696 -28.78 2.51 27.95
C VAL A 696 -29.31 2.51 29.38
N ARG A 697 -30.58 2.08 29.57
CA ARG A 697 -31.14 1.84 30.90
C ARG A 697 -32.01 0.59 30.89
N SER A 698 -31.59 -0.41 31.65
CA SER A 698 -32.40 -1.60 31.95
C SER A 698 -33.06 -1.51 33.34
N ILE A 699 -34.23 -2.14 33.45
CA ILE A 699 -34.93 -2.41 34.70
C ILE A 699 -35.10 -3.93 34.77
N LEU A 700 -34.32 -4.57 35.65
CA LEU A 700 -34.09 -6.02 35.57
C LEU A 700 -33.58 -6.38 34.17
N TRP A 701 -34.22 -7.32 33.48
CA TRP A 701 -33.90 -7.73 32.11
C TRP A 701 -34.74 -7.01 31.03
N HIS A 702 -35.52 -5.99 31.40
CA HIS A 702 -36.30 -5.19 30.45
C HIS A 702 -35.56 -3.90 30.08
N CYS A 703 -35.57 -3.53 28.80
CA CYS A 703 -35.06 -2.23 28.40
C CYS A 703 -36.09 -1.12 28.62
N ASP A 704 -35.68 -0.05 29.28
CA ASP A 704 -36.53 1.11 29.59
C ASP A 704 -36.19 2.34 28.75
N GLU A 705 -34.94 2.47 28.32
CA GLU A 705 -34.46 3.58 27.49
C GLU A 705 -33.45 3.07 26.47
N TYR A 706 -33.68 3.46 25.22
CA TYR A 706 -32.88 3.09 24.06
C TYR A 706 -32.16 4.31 23.51
N GLU A 707 -30.95 4.10 23.01
CA GLU A 707 -30.24 5.07 22.18
C GLU A 707 -29.87 4.44 20.83
N ASP A 708 -29.72 5.27 19.81
CA ASP A 708 -29.16 4.82 18.54
C ASP A 708 -27.66 4.57 18.71
N LYS A 709 -27.16 3.47 18.13
CA LYS A 709 -25.76 3.07 18.08
C LYS A 709 -25.38 2.74 16.63
N LEU A 710 -24.17 3.14 16.23
CA LEU A 710 -23.62 2.76 14.92
C LEU A 710 -23.14 1.32 15.02
N SER A 711 -23.46 0.50 14.03
CA SER A 711 -22.88 -0.83 13.85
C SER A 711 -22.60 -1.08 12.37
N TYR A 712 -22.05 -2.25 12.05
CA TYR A 712 -21.77 -2.69 10.69
C TYR A 712 -21.86 -4.22 10.60
N GLY A 713 -21.79 -4.75 9.39
CA GLY A 713 -21.70 -6.18 9.11
C GLY A 713 -20.97 -6.44 7.79
N PRO A 714 -20.25 -7.56 7.66
CA PRO A 714 -19.66 -7.96 6.38
C PRO A 714 -20.74 -8.49 5.42
N GLU A 715 -20.69 -8.06 4.18
CA GLU A 715 -21.36 -8.74 3.07
C GLU A 715 -20.45 -9.86 2.57
N LYS A 716 -21.02 -11.04 2.28
CA LYS A 716 -20.25 -12.21 1.83
C LYS A 716 -20.86 -12.82 0.58
N ASP A 717 -20.00 -13.27 -0.32
CA ASP A 717 -20.36 -13.99 -1.53
C ASP A 717 -19.63 -15.35 -1.57
N ILE A 718 -20.27 -16.37 -2.14
CA ILE A 718 -19.67 -17.70 -2.32
C ILE A 718 -18.66 -17.72 -3.50
N ASP A 719 -18.65 -16.67 -4.31
CA ASP A 719 -17.74 -16.47 -5.44
C ASP A 719 -16.33 -16.02 -5.00
N GLY A 720 -15.67 -16.83 -4.18
CA GLY A 720 -14.29 -16.60 -3.75
C GLY A 720 -13.68 -17.73 -2.94
N ASP A 721 -12.51 -17.46 -2.38
CA ASP A 721 -11.66 -18.42 -1.66
C ASP A 721 -11.54 -18.17 -0.15
N GLY A 722 -12.46 -17.39 0.41
CA GLY A 722 -12.48 -16.94 1.80
C GLY A 722 -11.85 -15.57 2.01
N THR A 723 -11.02 -15.08 1.07
CA THR A 723 -10.37 -13.76 1.15
C THR A 723 -10.44 -12.97 -0.15
N VAL A 724 -10.26 -13.63 -1.29
CA VAL A 724 -10.23 -13.01 -2.62
C VAL A 724 -11.42 -13.50 -3.43
N VAL A 725 -12.23 -12.55 -3.91
CA VAL A 725 -13.33 -12.86 -4.84
C VAL A 725 -12.77 -13.25 -6.20
N VAL A 726 -13.42 -14.21 -6.88
CA VAL A 726 -12.95 -14.75 -8.17
C VAL A 726 -12.68 -13.65 -9.22
N PRO A 727 -13.52 -12.60 -9.38
CA PRO A 727 -13.25 -11.53 -10.32
C PRO A 727 -11.93 -10.79 -10.06
N SER A 728 -11.52 -10.64 -8.80
CA SER A 728 -10.24 -10.03 -8.43
C SER A 728 -9.06 -10.97 -8.68
N ALA A 729 -9.26 -12.28 -8.62
CA ALA A 729 -8.25 -13.27 -8.92
C ALA A 729 -8.02 -13.51 -10.43
N LEU A 730 -9.03 -13.32 -11.28
CA LEU A 730 -9.03 -13.64 -12.71
C LEU A 730 -9.14 -12.40 -13.62
N VAL A 731 -8.57 -11.28 -13.19
CA VAL A 731 -8.70 -9.96 -13.83
C VAL A 731 -8.20 -9.92 -15.27
N ILE A 732 -7.08 -10.59 -15.58
CA ILE A 732 -6.43 -10.47 -16.89
C ILE A 732 -7.26 -11.23 -17.94
N SER A 733 -7.53 -10.55 -19.06
CA SER A 733 -8.31 -11.05 -20.20
C SER A 733 -7.70 -12.29 -20.86
N GLU A 734 -8.50 -13.30 -21.20
CA GLU A 734 -8.08 -14.46 -22.01
C GLU A 734 -8.11 -14.19 -23.53
N SER A 735 -8.18 -12.92 -23.93
CA SER A 735 -8.15 -12.55 -25.35
C SER A 735 -6.79 -12.86 -26.02
N ASP A 736 -5.70 -12.88 -25.25
CA ASP A 736 -4.41 -13.42 -25.67
C ASP A 736 -4.32 -14.93 -25.38
N GLN A 737 -3.85 -15.70 -26.36
CA GLN A 737 -3.66 -17.16 -26.24
C GLN A 737 -2.60 -17.56 -25.20
N GLN A 738 -1.78 -16.63 -24.72
CA GLN A 738 -0.79 -16.86 -23.67
C GLN A 738 -1.38 -16.80 -22.25
N ILE A 739 -2.65 -16.44 -22.10
CA ILE A 739 -3.30 -16.22 -20.80
C ILE A 739 -4.38 -17.29 -20.60
N SER A 740 -4.39 -17.92 -19.42
CA SER A 740 -5.40 -18.92 -19.06
C SER A 740 -5.94 -18.70 -17.67
N ARG A 741 -7.24 -18.97 -17.47
CA ARG A 741 -7.94 -18.95 -16.20
C ARG A 741 -8.28 -20.35 -15.74
N TRP A 742 -8.15 -20.57 -14.44
CA TRP A 742 -8.41 -21.85 -13.80
C TRP A 742 -9.16 -21.63 -12.48
N TRP A 743 -10.05 -22.56 -12.17
CA TRP A 743 -10.82 -22.56 -10.94
C TRP A 743 -10.48 -23.80 -10.12
N VAL A 744 -10.34 -23.58 -8.81
CA VAL A 744 -10.25 -24.61 -7.79
C VAL A 744 -11.58 -24.65 -7.04
N ASN A 745 -12.35 -25.73 -7.21
CA ASN A 745 -13.63 -25.89 -6.53
C ASN A 745 -13.41 -26.27 -5.06
N LEU A 746 -13.35 -25.26 -4.19
CA LEU A 746 -13.11 -25.40 -2.75
C LEU A 746 -14.31 -26.00 -2.03
N ASN A 747 -15.53 -25.71 -2.49
CA ASN A 747 -16.76 -26.31 -1.94
C ASN A 747 -16.71 -27.84 -2.02
N GLU A 748 -16.39 -28.40 -3.19
CA GLU A 748 -16.27 -29.84 -3.38
C GLU A 748 -15.03 -30.44 -2.70
N TYR A 749 -13.89 -29.73 -2.71
CA TYR A 749 -12.69 -30.19 -2.01
C TYR A 749 -12.96 -30.32 -0.50
N ASN A 750 -13.50 -29.27 0.12
CA ASN A 750 -13.74 -29.22 1.55
C ASN A 750 -14.76 -30.30 2.01
N LYS A 751 -15.80 -30.60 1.21
CA LYS A 751 -16.80 -31.66 1.53
C LYS A 751 -16.22 -33.03 1.85
N ILE A 752 -15.17 -33.47 1.13
CA ILE A 752 -14.64 -34.84 1.26
C ILE A 752 -13.84 -35.00 2.55
N PHE A 753 -13.11 -33.97 2.98
CA PHE A 753 -12.13 -34.08 4.04
C PHE A 753 -12.72 -33.99 5.44
N PHE A 754 -13.81 -33.23 5.60
CA PHE A 754 -14.50 -33.11 6.88
C PHE A 754 -15.29 -34.37 7.30
N GLY A 755 -15.52 -35.34 6.41
CA GLY A 755 -16.27 -36.56 6.70
C GLY A 755 -15.45 -37.76 7.22
N LEU A 756 -14.10 -37.67 7.28
CA LEU A 756 -13.23 -38.82 7.54
C LEU A 756 -12.14 -38.61 8.61
N PHE A 757 -11.75 -37.37 8.94
CA PHE A 757 -10.66 -37.10 9.89
C PHE A 757 -10.98 -35.93 10.85
N PRO A 758 -10.66 -36.05 12.16
CA PRO A 758 -10.96 -35.04 13.19
C PRO A 758 -9.94 -33.88 13.29
N GLN A 759 -9.03 -33.70 12.32
CA GLN A 759 -8.01 -32.64 12.24
C GLN A 759 -7.71 -32.36 10.75
N PRO A 760 -7.31 -31.13 10.36
CA PRO A 760 -7.39 -30.67 8.98
C PRO A 760 -6.43 -31.43 8.08
N VAL A 761 -6.95 -31.96 6.97
CA VAL A 761 -6.12 -32.51 5.91
C VAL A 761 -5.87 -31.38 4.91
N SER A 762 -4.62 -30.92 4.88
CA SER A 762 -4.04 -29.96 3.94
C SER A 762 -4.53 -28.51 3.99
N ARG A 763 -5.82 -28.19 3.82
CA ARG A 763 -6.27 -26.79 3.59
C ARG A 763 -7.46 -26.38 4.44
N THR A 764 -7.40 -25.18 5.02
CA THR A 764 -8.41 -24.56 5.88
C THR A 764 -8.83 -23.17 5.42
N LYS A 765 -7.97 -22.39 4.76
CA LYS A 765 -8.18 -20.97 4.45
C LYS A 765 -7.56 -20.59 3.09
N HIS A 766 -7.61 -19.30 2.76
CA HIS A 766 -6.86 -18.73 1.64
C HIS A 766 -5.35 -18.98 1.77
N ALA A 767 -4.80 -18.79 2.98
CA ALA A 767 -3.35 -18.85 3.25
C ALA A 767 -2.68 -20.18 2.88
N ASP A 768 -3.40 -21.30 3.01
CA ASP A 768 -2.92 -22.66 2.77
C ASP A 768 -3.50 -23.28 1.48
N ILE A 769 -3.97 -22.47 0.52
CA ILE A 769 -4.51 -22.97 -0.76
C ILE A 769 -3.50 -23.86 -1.53
N LEU A 770 -2.19 -23.58 -1.41
CA LEU A 770 -1.13 -24.39 -2.00
C LEU A 770 -0.92 -25.74 -1.28
N GLU A 771 -1.56 -25.96 -0.14
CA GLU A 771 -1.58 -27.26 0.51
C GLU A 771 -2.62 -28.21 -0.11
N ILE A 772 -3.44 -27.78 -1.07
CA ILE A 772 -4.31 -28.69 -1.86
C ILE A 772 -3.45 -29.59 -2.78
N PRO A 773 -3.44 -30.92 -2.59
CA PRO A 773 -2.59 -31.82 -3.38
C PRO A 773 -2.89 -31.80 -4.90
N GLU A 774 -4.17 -31.71 -5.28
CA GLU A 774 -4.60 -31.67 -6.68
C GLU A 774 -4.19 -30.37 -7.37
N LEU A 775 -4.18 -29.24 -6.65
CA LEU A 775 -3.69 -27.97 -7.17
C LEU A 775 -2.16 -28.02 -7.37
N ARG A 776 -1.40 -28.57 -6.41
CA ARG A 776 0.04 -28.75 -6.61
C ARG A 776 0.33 -29.69 -7.77
N THR A 777 -0.40 -30.81 -7.86
CA THR A 777 -0.31 -31.73 -9.01
C THR A 777 -0.55 -30.99 -10.31
N PHE A 778 -1.56 -30.12 -10.37
CA PHE A 778 -1.84 -29.30 -11.54
C PHE A 778 -0.68 -28.35 -11.87
N ILE A 779 -0.18 -27.59 -10.89
CA ILE A 779 0.94 -26.66 -11.07
C ILE A 779 2.17 -27.39 -11.59
N PHE A 780 2.58 -28.49 -10.94
CA PHE A 780 3.78 -29.21 -11.32
C PHE A 780 3.61 -30.01 -12.62
N ASP A 781 2.61 -30.89 -12.71
CA ASP A 781 2.53 -31.87 -13.80
C ASP A 781 1.86 -31.33 -15.07
N ASN A 782 0.94 -30.36 -14.96
CA ASN A 782 0.21 -29.79 -16.09
C ASN A 782 0.80 -28.45 -16.57
N LEU A 783 1.16 -27.54 -15.66
CA LEU A 783 1.65 -26.20 -16.02
C LEU A 783 3.17 -26.16 -16.19
N LEU A 784 3.93 -26.52 -15.16
CA LEU A 784 5.39 -26.44 -15.18
C LEU A 784 6.01 -27.51 -16.08
N ILE A 785 5.61 -28.78 -15.95
CA ILE A 785 6.23 -29.92 -16.65
C ILE A 785 5.55 -30.23 -17.99
N SER A 786 4.26 -29.91 -18.15
CA SER A 786 3.46 -30.25 -19.34
C SER A 786 3.56 -31.74 -19.73
N THR A 787 3.33 -32.65 -18.76
CA THR A 787 3.23 -34.08 -19.07
C THR A 787 2.02 -34.35 -19.98
N THR A 788 2.06 -35.39 -20.81
CA THR A 788 1.00 -35.74 -21.80
C THR A 788 -0.39 -36.08 -21.22
N SER A 789 -0.61 -35.86 -19.91
CA SER A 789 -1.90 -36.03 -19.27
C SER A 789 -2.84 -34.89 -19.68
N THR A 790 -3.83 -35.21 -20.51
CA THR A 790 -4.86 -34.26 -20.98
C THR A 790 -6.01 -34.07 -19.99
N SER A 791 -6.02 -34.82 -18.88
CA SER A 791 -7.04 -34.68 -17.83
C SER A 791 -6.55 -33.78 -16.71
N LEU A 792 -7.36 -32.77 -16.36
CA LEU A 792 -7.15 -31.92 -15.20
C LEU A 792 -7.33 -32.74 -13.90
N PRO A 793 -6.56 -32.45 -12.84
CA PRO A 793 -6.79 -33.03 -11.51
C PRO A 793 -8.18 -32.75 -10.97
N GLN A 794 -8.61 -33.55 -9.99
CA GLN A 794 -9.91 -33.34 -9.34
C GLN A 794 -10.00 -31.94 -8.74
N TYR A 795 -11.19 -31.33 -8.77
CA TYR A 795 -11.50 -29.96 -8.35
C TYR A 795 -10.91 -28.84 -9.21
N ILE A 796 -10.02 -29.13 -10.14
CA ILE A 796 -9.46 -28.14 -11.07
C ILE A 796 -10.28 -28.10 -12.36
N SER A 797 -10.61 -26.90 -12.82
CA SER A 797 -11.38 -26.70 -14.05
C SER A 797 -10.95 -25.47 -14.83
N ALA A 798 -11.15 -25.51 -16.15
CA ALA A 798 -10.90 -24.40 -17.08
C ALA A 798 -12.14 -23.53 -17.34
N ASN A 799 -13.26 -23.83 -16.67
CA ASN A 799 -14.50 -23.06 -16.77
C ASN A 799 -15.04 -22.90 -15.35
N THR A 800 -15.77 -21.81 -15.09
CA THR A 800 -16.43 -21.56 -13.80
C THR A 800 -17.22 -22.79 -13.34
N PRO A 801 -16.89 -23.39 -12.19
CA PRO A 801 -17.64 -24.49 -11.62
C PRO A 801 -19.08 -24.10 -11.33
N THR A 802 -20.01 -25.03 -11.49
CA THR A 802 -21.36 -24.85 -10.94
C THR A 802 -21.29 -25.05 -9.43
N LEU A 803 -21.51 -23.98 -8.68
CA LEU A 803 -21.68 -24.05 -7.24
C LEU A 803 -23.13 -24.42 -6.97
N ASN A 804 -23.37 -25.59 -6.36
CA ASN A 804 -24.66 -25.85 -5.74
C ASN A 804 -24.66 -25.03 -4.45
N ASP A 805 -25.19 -23.82 -4.52
CA ASP A 805 -25.21 -22.89 -3.40
C ASP A 805 -26.19 -23.45 -2.35
N PRO A 806 -25.68 -24.01 -1.25
CA PRO A 806 -26.54 -24.63 -0.27
C PRO A 806 -27.28 -23.53 0.48
N HIS A 807 -28.48 -23.88 0.94
CA HIS A 807 -29.13 -23.05 1.93
C HIS A 807 -28.23 -22.95 3.18
N ARG A 808 -28.19 -21.76 3.77
CA ARG A 808 -27.33 -21.43 4.91
C ARG A 808 -28.00 -20.46 5.86
N LEU A 809 -27.53 -20.48 7.11
CA LEU A 809 -27.82 -19.47 8.12
C LEU A 809 -26.57 -18.64 8.39
N SER A 810 -26.77 -17.36 8.67
CA SER A 810 -25.76 -16.45 9.20
C SER A 810 -26.28 -15.82 10.47
N ALA A 811 -25.60 -16.07 11.59
CA ALA A 811 -25.88 -15.46 12.88
C ALA A 811 -24.83 -14.39 13.16
N MET A 812 -25.23 -13.13 13.19
CA MET A 812 -24.38 -11.98 13.44
C MET A 812 -24.71 -11.38 14.80
N LEU A 813 -23.73 -11.41 15.70
CA LEU A 813 -23.83 -10.85 17.04
C LEU A 813 -23.07 -9.53 17.12
N HIS A 814 -23.76 -8.53 17.64
CA HIS A 814 -23.19 -7.25 18.04
C HIS A 814 -22.96 -7.29 19.56
N SER A 815 -21.68 -7.21 19.99
CA SER A 815 -21.16 -7.21 21.38
C SER A 815 -22.11 -6.58 22.42
N PRO A 816 -22.12 -7.05 23.69
CA PRO A 816 -20.95 -7.56 24.40
C PRO A 816 -21.04 -9.03 24.86
N LEU A 817 -21.60 -9.92 24.04
CA LEU A 817 -21.58 -11.36 24.30
C LEU A 817 -20.55 -12.02 23.38
N ALA A 818 -20.02 -13.16 23.78
CA ALA A 818 -19.29 -14.08 22.92
C ALA A 818 -20.28 -14.95 22.15
N LEU A 819 -20.08 -15.08 20.84
CA LEU A 819 -20.88 -15.93 19.96
C LEU A 819 -20.24 -17.32 19.85
N SER A 820 -21.02 -18.37 20.08
CA SER A 820 -20.68 -19.74 19.71
C SER A 820 -21.90 -20.48 19.16
N ALA A 821 -21.67 -21.63 18.55
CA ALA A 821 -22.74 -22.52 18.12
C ALA A 821 -22.39 -23.98 18.35
N GLN A 822 -23.40 -24.80 18.57
CA GLN A 822 -23.29 -26.26 18.61
C GLN A 822 -23.94 -26.84 17.36
N ASP A 823 -23.16 -27.55 16.54
CA ASP A 823 -23.68 -28.24 15.35
C ASP A 823 -24.36 -29.58 15.71
N LYS A 824 -24.97 -30.22 14.70
CA LYS A 824 -25.68 -31.50 14.86
C LYS A 824 -24.83 -32.66 15.38
N ASP A 825 -23.49 -32.58 15.25
CA ASP A 825 -22.57 -33.60 15.74
C ASP A 825 -22.09 -33.28 17.17
N GLY A 826 -22.54 -32.15 17.73
CA GLY A 826 -22.21 -31.67 19.08
C GLY A 826 -20.93 -30.86 19.14
N THR A 827 -20.30 -30.55 18.00
CA THR A 827 -19.09 -29.74 17.95
C THR A 827 -19.42 -28.30 18.28
N ILE A 828 -18.58 -27.66 19.10
CA ILE A 828 -18.71 -26.24 19.42
C ILE A 828 -17.85 -25.43 18.46
N ILE A 829 -18.47 -24.50 17.76
CA ILE A 829 -17.85 -23.52 16.88
C ILE A 829 -17.80 -22.19 17.63
N SER A 830 -16.60 -21.62 17.79
CA SER A 830 -16.37 -20.37 18.55
C SER A 830 -15.04 -19.73 18.15
N ALA A 831 -14.66 -18.61 18.78
CA ALA A 831 -13.35 -17.98 18.56
C ALA A 831 -12.15 -18.94 18.75
N ASP A 832 -12.25 -19.88 19.70
CA ASP A 832 -11.19 -20.87 19.97
C ASP A 832 -11.18 -22.03 18.98
N HIS A 833 -12.36 -22.36 18.43
CA HIS A 833 -12.56 -23.45 17.46
C HIS A 833 -13.38 -22.91 16.29
N PRO A 834 -12.78 -22.11 15.41
CA PRO A 834 -13.53 -21.27 14.47
C PRO A 834 -14.10 -22.00 13.27
N ASP A 835 -13.83 -23.30 13.08
CA ASP A 835 -14.26 -24.03 11.89
C ASP A 835 -14.73 -25.45 12.26
N SER A 836 -15.86 -25.87 11.68
CA SER A 836 -16.35 -27.26 11.67
C SER A 836 -16.78 -27.67 10.25
N LEU A 837 -17.29 -28.90 10.10
CA LEU A 837 -17.85 -29.37 8.83
C LEU A 837 -19.10 -28.57 8.41
N TYR A 838 -19.86 -28.06 9.37
CA TYR A 838 -21.19 -27.50 9.12
C TYR A 838 -21.25 -25.99 9.35
N ALA A 839 -20.28 -25.40 10.04
CA ALA A 839 -20.27 -23.98 10.33
C ALA A 839 -18.87 -23.40 10.48
N SER A 840 -18.74 -22.09 10.34
CA SER A 840 -17.54 -21.35 10.70
C SER A 840 -17.88 -20.09 11.49
N TYR A 841 -16.96 -19.70 12.37
CA TYR A 841 -16.97 -18.46 13.14
C TYR A 841 -15.91 -17.51 12.58
N ARG A 842 -16.26 -16.23 12.44
CA ARG A 842 -15.33 -15.15 12.13
C ARG A 842 -15.66 -13.93 12.99
N ARG A 843 -14.63 -13.17 13.35
CA ARG A 843 -14.76 -11.91 14.08
C ARG A 843 -14.27 -10.77 13.20
N TYR A 844 -15.08 -9.71 13.13
CA TYR A 844 -14.82 -8.51 12.37
C TYR A 844 -14.88 -7.31 13.32
N GLY A 845 -13.82 -7.04 14.09
CA GLY A 845 -13.86 -6.03 15.16
C GLY A 845 -14.80 -6.45 16.30
N GLU A 846 -15.85 -5.65 16.56
CA GLU A 846 -16.87 -5.99 17.57
C GLU A 846 -17.92 -6.98 17.08
N VAL A 847 -18.02 -7.20 15.77
CA VAL A 847 -19.07 -8.02 15.17
C VAL A 847 -18.57 -9.46 15.06
N GLN A 848 -19.36 -10.40 15.58
CA GLN A 848 -19.06 -11.82 15.50
C GLN A 848 -20.07 -12.50 14.60
N VAL A 849 -19.62 -13.39 13.72
CA VAL A 849 -20.48 -14.05 12.73
C VAL A 849 -20.26 -15.55 12.77
N ILE A 850 -21.34 -16.32 12.82
CA ILE A 850 -21.34 -17.74 12.52
C ILE A 850 -22.14 -17.99 11.24
N ASP A 851 -21.49 -18.58 10.23
CA ASP A 851 -22.14 -19.01 9.00
C ASP A 851 -22.22 -20.54 8.96
N THR A 852 -23.38 -21.07 8.56
CA THR A 852 -23.57 -22.51 8.33
C THR A 852 -23.42 -22.89 6.85
N TYR A 853 -23.22 -24.17 6.57
CA TYR A 853 -23.08 -24.72 5.22
C TYR A 853 -24.18 -25.75 4.89
N THR A 854 -25.06 -26.04 5.84
CA THR A 854 -26.15 -26.99 5.72
C THR A 854 -27.37 -26.51 6.50
N ASN A 855 -28.52 -27.14 6.23
CA ASN A 855 -29.79 -26.96 6.97
C ASN A 855 -29.89 -27.97 8.12
N ASP A 856 -28.75 -28.38 8.67
CA ASP A 856 -28.75 -29.28 9.80
C ASP A 856 -29.14 -28.52 11.08
N PRO A 857 -29.64 -29.24 12.11
CA PRO A 857 -29.92 -28.62 13.39
C PRO A 857 -28.68 -27.91 13.95
N ILE A 858 -28.86 -26.68 14.42
CA ILE A 858 -27.80 -25.88 15.05
C ILE A 858 -28.37 -25.11 16.26
N THR A 859 -27.58 -25.03 17.33
CA THR A 859 -27.92 -24.21 18.49
C THR A 859 -26.94 -23.07 18.61
N ILE A 860 -27.42 -21.83 18.50
CA ILE A 860 -26.62 -20.64 18.75
C ILE A 860 -26.58 -20.41 20.26
N LEU A 861 -25.38 -20.13 20.77
CA LEU A 861 -25.07 -19.96 22.18
C LEU A 861 -24.36 -18.62 22.37
N LEU A 862 -24.83 -17.83 23.32
CA LEU A 862 -24.30 -16.51 23.63
C LEU A 862 -23.90 -16.43 25.10
N ASP A 863 -22.67 -16.00 25.36
CA ASP A 863 -22.11 -15.89 26.70
C ASP A 863 -21.74 -14.44 27.03
N GLY A 864 -22.20 -13.90 28.16
CA GLY A 864 -21.89 -12.54 28.62
C GLY A 864 -20.39 -12.27 28.77
N GLU A 865 -19.89 -11.20 28.15
CA GLU A 865 -18.52 -10.70 28.38
C GLU A 865 -18.49 -9.39 29.17
N ALA A 866 -19.54 -8.57 29.06
CA ALA A 866 -19.71 -7.33 29.82
C ALA A 866 -21.19 -7.01 30.05
N ALA A 867 -21.46 -6.07 30.97
CA ALA A 867 -22.78 -5.49 31.12
C ALA A 867 -23.09 -4.49 30.00
N GLY A 868 -24.33 -4.50 29.50
CA GLY A 868 -24.78 -3.64 28.40
C GLY A 868 -26.05 -4.19 27.75
N SER A 869 -26.07 -4.22 26.42
CA SER A 869 -27.07 -4.94 25.65
C SER A 869 -26.49 -5.46 24.35
N PHE A 870 -26.96 -6.61 23.88
CA PHE A 870 -26.57 -7.17 22.59
C PHE A 870 -27.68 -7.03 21.55
N THR A 871 -27.27 -7.14 20.28
CA THR A 871 -28.17 -7.36 19.15
C THR A 871 -27.73 -8.61 18.42
N LEU A 872 -28.67 -9.52 18.11
CA LEU A 872 -28.44 -10.74 17.33
C LEU A 872 -29.29 -10.70 16.07
N ASP A 873 -28.64 -10.67 14.91
CA ASP A 873 -29.28 -10.85 13.60
C ASP A 873 -29.11 -12.30 13.15
N VAL A 874 -30.18 -12.97 12.78
CA VAL A 874 -30.14 -14.31 12.17
C VAL A 874 -30.77 -14.21 10.79
N THR A 875 -29.99 -14.49 9.75
CA THR A 875 -30.43 -14.44 8.35
C THR A 875 -30.29 -15.80 7.69
N GLU A 876 -31.35 -16.23 7.03
CA GLU A 876 -31.44 -17.44 6.23
C GLU A 876 -31.30 -17.09 4.76
N TYR A 877 -30.46 -17.83 4.05
CA TYR A 877 -30.18 -17.63 2.64
C TYR A 877 -30.55 -18.87 1.83
N ASP A 878 -31.17 -18.65 0.66
CA ASP A 878 -31.26 -19.65 -0.41
C ASP A 878 -30.38 -19.18 -1.57
N GLY A 879 -29.29 -19.89 -1.75
CA GLY A 879 -28.17 -19.42 -2.52
C GLY A 879 -27.62 -18.07 -2.03
N GLY A 880 -27.30 -17.15 -2.94
CA GLY A 880 -26.81 -15.81 -2.59
C GLY A 880 -27.87 -14.85 -2.02
N SER A 881 -29.15 -15.25 -1.95
CA SER A 881 -30.25 -14.34 -1.60
C SER A 881 -30.80 -14.60 -0.19
N PRO A 882 -30.98 -13.56 0.65
CA PRO A 882 -31.66 -13.72 1.93
C PRO A 882 -33.15 -14.02 1.70
N ILE A 883 -33.68 -15.02 2.38
CA ILE A 883 -35.08 -15.46 2.28
C ILE A 883 -35.88 -15.28 3.58
N ALA A 884 -35.21 -15.22 4.72
CA ALA A 884 -35.80 -14.88 6.02
C ALA A 884 -34.74 -14.22 6.92
N THR A 885 -35.18 -13.31 7.79
CA THR A 885 -34.31 -12.66 8.78
C THR A 885 -35.10 -12.48 10.08
N THR A 886 -34.48 -12.65 11.24
CA THR A 886 -35.03 -12.25 12.54
C THR A 886 -33.95 -11.51 13.32
N THR A 887 -34.31 -10.42 13.98
CA THR A 887 -33.36 -9.61 14.76
C THR A 887 -33.84 -9.49 16.20
N PHE A 888 -33.00 -9.84 17.17
CA PHE A 888 -33.22 -9.56 18.58
C PHE A 888 -32.39 -8.34 18.97
N GLU A 889 -33.02 -7.19 19.16
CA GLU A 889 -32.33 -5.90 19.29
C GLU A 889 -32.33 -5.37 20.73
N ALA A 890 -31.19 -4.83 21.16
CA ALA A 890 -31.02 -4.16 22.44
C ALA A 890 -31.47 -4.99 23.65
N ILE A 891 -31.15 -6.29 23.63
CA ILE A 891 -31.45 -7.23 24.71
C ILE A 891 -30.47 -6.98 25.87
N PRO A 892 -30.93 -6.58 27.07
CA PRO A 892 -30.03 -6.30 28.19
C PRO A 892 -29.19 -7.51 28.58
N SER A 893 -27.94 -7.27 28.96
CA SER A 893 -27.00 -8.32 29.35
C SER A 893 -26.05 -7.91 30.48
N GLN A 894 -25.44 -8.92 31.10
CA GLN A 894 -24.38 -8.88 32.11
C GLN A 894 -23.28 -9.88 31.75
N GLU A 895 -22.14 -9.82 32.44
CA GLU A 895 -21.03 -10.79 32.32
C GLU A 895 -21.47 -12.25 32.64
N THR A 896 -22.57 -12.44 33.36
CA THR A 896 -23.10 -13.77 33.71
C THR A 896 -24.21 -14.23 32.79
N THR A 897 -24.68 -13.38 31.87
CA THR A 897 -25.80 -13.71 30.99
C THR A 897 -25.47 -14.91 30.11
N LYS A 898 -26.43 -15.82 29.96
CA LYS A 898 -26.42 -16.92 29.00
C LYS A 898 -27.66 -16.81 28.15
N ALA A 899 -27.51 -16.85 26.83
CA ALA A 899 -28.64 -16.90 25.92
C ALA A 899 -28.45 -17.99 24.87
N SER A 900 -29.54 -18.58 24.41
CA SER A 900 -29.49 -19.62 23.38
C SER A 900 -30.73 -19.63 22.51
N ILE A 901 -30.57 -19.98 21.24
CA ILE A 901 -31.66 -20.24 20.31
C ILE A 901 -31.36 -21.53 19.54
N GLU A 902 -32.35 -22.43 19.48
CA GLU A 902 -32.24 -23.72 18.80
C GLU A 902 -32.94 -23.65 17.44
N LEU A 903 -32.22 -23.92 16.35
CA LEU A 903 -32.74 -23.97 14.98
C LEU A 903 -32.81 -25.44 14.56
N THR A 904 -33.95 -26.07 14.82
CA THR A 904 -34.10 -27.55 14.79
C THR A 904 -33.97 -28.18 13.39
N ASP A 905 -34.10 -27.40 12.34
CA ASP A 905 -33.91 -27.82 10.94
C ASP A 905 -33.10 -26.78 10.13
N GLY A 906 -32.34 -25.94 10.83
CA GLY A 906 -31.55 -24.89 10.21
C GLY A 906 -32.37 -23.79 9.52
N THR A 907 -33.65 -23.59 9.88
CA THR A 907 -34.49 -22.52 9.34
C THR A 907 -35.07 -21.62 10.44
N ILE A 908 -35.37 -20.36 10.10
CA ILE A 908 -35.96 -19.39 11.03
C ILE A 908 -37.42 -19.72 11.32
N ASP A 909 -38.17 -20.24 10.34
CA ASP A 909 -39.59 -20.59 10.49
C ASP A 909 -39.85 -21.65 11.57
N ASN A 910 -38.87 -22.52 11.85
CA ASN A 910 -38.94 -23.56 12.88
C ASN A 910 -37.91 -23.35 14.00
N ALA A 911 -37.42 -22.11 14.16
CA ALA A 911 -36.56 -21.74 15.26
C ALA A 911 -37.33 -21.78 16.59
N GLY A 912 -36.66 -22.24 17.65
CA GLY A 912 -37.13 -22.08 19.01
C GLY A 912 -37.06 -20.63 19.48
N GLU A 913 -37.54 -20.38 20.69
CA GLU A 913 -37.41 -19.07 21.33
C GLU A 913 -35.94 -18.76 21.67
N LEU A 914 -35.57 -17.48 21.63
CA LEU A 914 -34.35 -17.02 22.29
C LEU A 914 -34.58 -17.07 23.80
N VAL A 915 -33.96 -18.05 24.44
CA VAL A 915 -34.00 -18.26 25.89
C VAL A 915 -32.88 -17.46 26.53
N VAL A 916 -33.18 -16.60 27.51
CA VAL A 916 -32.19 -15.76 28.18
C VAL A 916 -32.22 -15.98 29.69
N ASP A 917 -31.09 -16.41 30.24
CA ASP A 917 -30.74 -16.39 31.65
C ASP A 917 -29.86 -15.15 31.87
N TYR A 918 -30.47 -14.06 32.36
CA TYR A 918 -29.84 -12.75 32.47
C TYR A 918 -28.86 -12.69 33.64
N ASP A 919 -29.12 -13.40 34.75
CA ASP A 919 -28.29 -13.36 35.96
C ASP A 919 -27.32 -14.55 36.13
N GLY A 920 -27.45 -15.59 35.31
CA GLY A 920 -26.57 -16.75 35.26
C GLY A 920 -26.89 -17.80 36.32
N ASP A 921 -28.13 -17.86 36.83
CA ASP A 921 -28.55 -18.81 37.86
C ASP A 921 -28.94 -20.20 37.32
N ASN A 922 -28.86 -20.41 36.01
CA ASN A 922 -29.31 -21.59 35.23
C ASN A 922 -30.83 -21.73 35.14
N THR A 923 -31.58 -20.66 35.39
CA THR A 923 -33.02 -20.57 35.16
C THR A 923 -33.27 -19.46 34.14
N PRO A 924 -34.00 -19.71 33.05
CA PRO A 924 -34.39 -18.65 32.13
C PRO A 924 -35.23 -17.56 32.82
N ASP A 925 -34.86 -16.30 32.61
CA ASP A 925 -35.61 -15.13 33.08
C ASP A 925 -36.73 -14.76 32.10
N PHE A 926 -36.46 -14.87 30.81
CA PHE A 926 -37.42 -14.60 29.74
C PHE A 926 -37.07 -15.32 28.44
N GLU A 927 -38.08 -15.42 27.57
CA GLU A 927 -38.03 -16.08 26.26
C GLU A 927 -38.61 -15.09 25.22
N LEU A 928 -38.01 -15.06 24.03
CA LEU A 928 -38.47 -14.23 22.92
C LEU A 928 -38.67 -15.09 21.66
N GLU A 929 -39.89 -15.11 21.12
CA GLU A 929 -40.19 -15.81 19.88
C GLU A 929 -39.55 -15.07 18.68
N PRO A 930 -38.81 -15.77 17.79
CA PRO A 930 -38.35 -15.19 16.53
C PRO A 930 -39.55 -14.95 15.59
N GLU A 931 -39.50 -13.86 14.82
CA GLU A 931 -40.50 -13.56 13.80
C GLU A 931 -39.80 -13.08 12.53
N SER A 932 -40.05 -13.77 11.41
CA SER A 932 -39.40 -13.48 10.14
C SER A 932 -39.79 -12.08 9.62
N GLY A 933 -38.77 -11.26 9.37
CA GLY A 933 -38.85 -9.87 8.89
C GLY A 933 -39.04 -8.82 9.98
N GLU A 934 -39.10 -9.20 11.27
CA GLU A 934 -39.39 -8.30 12.38
C GLU A 934 -38.19 -8.12 13.33
N VAL A 935 -38.18 -6.98 14.02
CA VAL A 935 -37.23 -6.67 15.09
C VAL A 935 -37.89 -6.94 16.43
N ILE A 936 -37.32 -7.88 17.18
CA ILE A 936 -37.80 -8.35 18.47
C ILE A 936 -37.02 -7.65 19.58
N THR A 937 -37.74 -7.03 20.52
CA THR A 937 -37.16 -6.37 21.70
C THR A 937 -37.81 -6.91 22.97
N THR A 938 -37.13 -6.77 24.11
CA THR A 938 -37.76 -7.06 25.41
C THR A 938 -39.01 -6.18 25.63
N PRO A 939 -40.08 -6.71 26.26
CA PRO A 939 -41.25 -5.88 26.56
C PRO A 939 -40.91 -4.79 27.58
N PRO A 940 -41.64 -3.66 27.60
CA PRO A 940 -41.32 -2.55 28.49
C PRO A 940 -41.53 -2.93 29.97
N PRO A 941 -40.73 -2.38 30.90
CA PRO A 941 -40.83 -2.72 32.32
C PRO A 941 -42.20 -2.36 32.92
N THR A 942 -42.73 -3.25 33.74
CA THR A 942 -43.97 -3.04 34.48
C THR A 942 -43.72 -2.37 35.84
N LEU A 943 -44.77 -1.81 36.47
CA LEU A 943 -44.66 -1.30 37.84
C LEU A 943 -44.14 -2.35 38.84
N VAL A 944 -44.41 -3.63 38.59
CA VAL A 944 -43.91 -4.71 39.47
C VAL A 944 -42.40 -4.82 39.33
N ASP A 945 -41.84 -4.72 38.12
CA ASP A 945 -40.40 -4.82 37.85
C ASP A 945 -39.63 -3.68 38.51
N TYR A 946 -40.16 -2.46 38.38
CA TYR A 946 -39.66 -1.29 39.10
C TYR A 946 -39.63 -1.48 40.63
N LEU A 947 -40.69 -2.07 41.20
CA LEU A 947 -40.77 -2.34 42.62
C LEU A 947 -39.84 -3.48 43.06
N THR A 948 -39.65 -4.50 42.22
CA THR A 948 -38.74 -5.62 42.45
C THR A 948 -37.29 -5.14 42.47
N LEU A 949 -36.88 -4.35 41.47
CA LEU A 949 -35.55 -3.74 41.44
C LEU A 949 -35.32 -2.81 42.65
N LEU A 950 -36.34 -2.04 43.06
CA LEU A 950 -36.25 -1.21 44.26
C LEU A 950 -36.02 -2.05 45.51
N LYS A 951 -36.70 -3.19 45.62
CA LYS A 951 -36.53 -4.12 46.74
C LYS A 951 -35.11 -4.67 46.80
N GLU A 952 -34.52 -5.05 45.67
CA GLU A 952 -33.14 -5.54 45.58
C GLU A 952 -32.13 -4.47 45.98
N LYS A 953 -32.24 -3.25 45.43
CA LYS A 953 -31.35 -2.15 45.80
C LYS A 953 -31.48 -1.77 47.27
N ILE A 954 -32.69 -1.79 47.84
CA ILE A 954 -32.89 -1.58 49.28
C ILE A 954 -32.27 -2.73 50.11
N ALA A 955 -32.36 -3.98 49.65
CA ALA A 955 -31.75 -5.13 50.32
C ALA A 955 -30.22 -5.02 50.33
N ALA A 956 -29.61 -4.59 49.22
CA ALA A 956 -28.17 -4.38 49.05
C ALA A 956 -27.64 -3.11 49.74
N SER A 957 -28.50 -2.12 50.05
CA SER A 957 -28.10 -0.85 50.66
C SER A 957 -27.43 -0.98 52.04
N ASN A 958 -26.84 0.09 52.58
CA ASN A 958 -26.29 0.11 53.96
C ASN A 958 -27.30 0.53 55.05
N LEU A 959 -28.61 0.51 54.75
CA LEU A 959 -29.65 0.79 55.74
C LEU A 959 -29.59 -0.21 56.92
N LYS A 960 -29.97 0.23 58.12
CA LYS A 960 -30.11 -0.68 59.27
C LYS A 960 -31.08 -1.82 58.94
N ASP A 961 -30.75 -3.06 59.32
CA ASP A 961 -31.54 -4.26 58.97
C ASP A 961 -33.03 -4.17 59.33
N ASN A 962 -33.34 -3.56 60.48
CA ASN A 962 -34.72 -3.34 60.90
C ASN A 962 -35.46 -2.38 59.96
N VAL A 963 -34.77 -1.40 59.39
CA VAL A 963 -35.31 -0.46 58.39
C VAL A 963 -35.48 -1.15 57.04
N LYS A 964 -34.48 -1.92 56.57
CA LYS A 964 -34.57 -2.71 55.33
C LYS A 964 -35.79 -3.61 55.34
N LYS A 965 -35.93 -4.42 56.40
CA LYS A 965 -37.05 -5.36 56.58
C LYS A 965 -38.42 -4.68 56.51
N VAL A 966 -38.55 -3.48 57.07
CA VAL A 966 -39.82 -2.72 57.03
C VAL A 966 -40.12 -2.21 55.62
N ILE A 967 -39.12 -1.68 54.90
CA ILE A 967 -39.31 -1.16 53.54
C ILE A 967 -39.60 -2.30 52.57
N ILE A 968 -38.78 -3.36 52.59
CA ILE A 968 -38.96 -4.56 51.76
C ILE A 968 -40.34 -5.16 51.97
N LYS A 969 -40.79 -5.32 53.23
CA LYS A 969 -42.14 -5.83 53.51
C LYS A 969 -43.26 -4.97 52.91
N LYS A 970 -43.11 -3.63 52.93
CA LYS A 970 -44.09 -2.72 52.31
C LYS A 970 -44.12 -2.86 50.79
N ILE A 971 -42.96 -3.06 50.18
CA ILE A 971 -42.83 -3.31 48.74
C ILE A 971 -43.49 -4.65 48.40
N ASP A 972 -43.20 -5.73 49.15
CA ASP A 972 -43.81 -7.05 48.97
C ASP A 972 -45.34 -7.01 49.10
N ASP A 973 -45.86 -6.28 50.10
CA ASP A 973 -47.30 -6.11 50.31
C ASP A 973 -47.96 -5.34 49.15
N LEU A 974 -47.22 -4.43 48.50
CA LEU A 974 -47.69 -3.67 47.35
C LEU A 974 -47.67 -4.52 46.07
N ILE A 975 -46.60 -5.26 45.80
CA ILE A 975 -46.49 -6.21 44.68
C ILE A 975 -47.66 -7.20 44.73
N LYS A 976 -47.88 -7.85 45.89
CA LYS A 976 -49.01 -8.77 46.08
C LYS A 976 -50.38 -8.13 45.85
N LYS A 977 -50.54 -6.83 46.13
CA LYS A 977 -51.79 -6.10 45.86
C LYS A 977 -51.97 -5.84 44.37
N ILE A 978 -50.91 -5.52 43.64
CA ILE A 978 -50.93 -5.27 42.19
C ILE A 978 -51.27 -6.58 41.46
N GLU A 979 -50.57 -7.67 41.76
CA GLU A 979 -50.77 -8.99 41.15
C GLU A 979 -52.20 -9.52 41.37
N LYS A 980 -52.72 -9.43 42.60
CA LYS A 980 -54.10 -9.86 42.92
C LYS A 980 -55.18 -9.02 42.23
N LYS A 981 -54.86 -7.83 41.72
CA LYS A 981 -55.82 -6.86 41.19
C LYS A 981 -55.73 -6.65 39.68
N LYS A 982 -54.90 -7.39 38.94
CA LYS A 982 -54.89 -7.46 37.46
C LYS A 982 -56.28 -7.75 36.82
N GLN A 983 -57.34 -7.99 37.60
CA GLN A 983 -58.75 -8.10 37.16
C GLN A 983 -59.67 -6.86 37.36
N ARG A 984 -59.24 -5.72 37.93
CA ARG A 984 -60.12 -4.52 38.08
C ARG A 984 -59.41 -3.19 37.74
N SER A 985 -59.73 -2.63 36.58
CA SER A 985 -59.02 -1.58 35.82
C SER A 985 -59.08 -0.12 36.36
N LYS A 986 -59.41 0.14 37.62
CA LYS A 986 -59.40 1.52 38.14
C LYS A 986 -59.05 1.53 39.62
N PHE A 987 -57.77 1.69 39.97
CA PHE A 987 -57.29 2.36 41.19
C PHE A 987 -55.76 2.21 41.30
N LEU A 988 -55.01 3.27 41.00
CA LEU A 988 -53.68 3.46 41.57
C LEU A 988 -53.88 4.21 42.89
N ASP A 989 -53.80 3.47 44.00
CA ASP A 989 -53.78 4.04 45.36
C ASP A 989 -52.51 4.90 45.52
N ASN A 990 -52.51 5.93 46.38
CA ASN A 990 -51.32 6.75 46.69
C ASN A 990 -50.21 5.95 47.40
N SER A 991 -50.43 4.66 47.67
CA SER A 991 -49.51 3.74 48.35
C SER A 991 -48.08 3.76 47.81
N PRO A 992 -47.79 3.69 46.50
CA PRO A 992 -46.41 3.77 46.01
C PRO A 992 -45.79 5.15 46.26
N LYS A 993 -46.53 6.25 46.04
CA LYS A 993 -46.10 7.63 46.37
C LYS A 993 -45.74 7.78 47.86
N GLU A 994 -46.48 7.13 48.75
CA GLU A 994 -46.20 7.14 50.19
C GLU A 994 -44.98 6.28 50.58
N ILE A 995 -44.71 5.20 49.84
CA ILE A 995 -43.45 4.44 49.98
C ILE A 995 -42.27 5.29 49.48
N SER A 996 -42.39 5.94 48.32
CA SER A 996 -41.38 6.85 47.76
C SER A 996 -41.02 7.96 48.74
N LYS A 997 -42.02 8.72 49.22
CA LYS A 997 -41.81 9.76 50.27
C LYS A 997 -41.17 9.20 51.54
N GLY A 998 -41.55 7.99 51.94
CA GLY A 998 -41.01 7.33 53.13
C GLY A 998 -39.53 6.97 53.00
N ILE A 999 -39.08 6.63 51.79
CA ILE A 999 -37.67 6.34 51.46
C ILE A 999 -36.89 7.65 51.32
N LEU A 1000 -37.42 8.64 50.59
CA LEU A 1000 -36.81 9.97 50.44
C LEU A 1000 -36.53 10.64 51.81
N LYS A 1001 -37.48 10.58 52.75
CA LYS A 1001 -37.30 11.12 54.10
C LYS A 1001 -36.20 10.41 54.91
N LYS A 1002 -35.84 9.18 54.56
CA LYS A 1002 -34.73 8.43 55.18
C LYS A 1002 -33.39 8.80 54.53
N ILE A 1003 -33.40 9.03 53.22
CA ILE A 1003 -32.28 9.59 52.46
C ILE A 1003 -31.89 10.96 53.03
N GLU A 1004 -32.86 11.87 53.18
CA GLU A 1004 -32.65 13.23 53.76
C GLU A 1004 -32.06 13.22 55.18
N LYS A 1005 -32.18 12.11 55.91
CA LYS A 1005 -31.63 11.94 57.27
C LYS A 1005 -30.20 11.38 57.28
N GLY A 1006 -29.54 11.27 56.13
CA GLY A 1006 -28.16 10.79 55.99
C GLY A 1006 -28.01 9.30 56.33
N GLN A 1007 -29.06 8.50 56.13
CA GLN A 1007 -29.06 7.08 56.51
C GLN A 1007 -28.62 6.13 55.38
N MET A 1008 -28.09 6.67 54.28
CA MET A 1008 -27.65 5.96 53.08
C MET A 1008 -26.38 6.65 52.52
N ARG A 1009 -25.56 5.97 51.72
CA ARG A 1009 -24.37 6.55 51.08
C ARG A 1009 -24.76 7.27 49.78
N ASP A 1010 -23.98 8.27 49.36
CA ASP A 1010 -24.27 9.10 48.19
C ASP A 1010 -24.46 8.31 46.87
N ALA A 1011 -23.64 7.28 46.60
CA ALA A 1011 -23.74 6.50 45.35
C ALA A 1011 -25.00 5.62 45.23
N ASP A 1012 -25.58 5.16 46.35
CA ASP A 1012 -26.81 4.34 46.36
C ASP A 1012 -28.08 5.21 46.36
N ILE A 1013 -27.95 6.49 46.74
CA ILE A 1013 -29.06 7.44 46.88
C ILE A 1013 -29.58 7.86 45.51
N GLU A 1014 -28.70 8.23 44.59
CA GLU A 1014 -29.09 8.79 43.29
C GLU A 1014 -29.91 7.81 42.46
N TYR A 1015 -29.45 6.56 42.37
CA TYR A 1015 -30.15 5.49 41.66
C TYR A 1015 -31.51 5.14 42.30
N VAL A 1016 -31.58 5.05 43.64
CA VAL A 1016 -32.85 4.82 44.34
C VAL A 1016 -33.82 5.99 44.14
N VAL A 1017 -33.35 7.23 44.16
CA VAL A 1017 -34.17 8.43 43.90
C VAL A 1017 -34.73 8.40 42.48
N GLN A 1018 -33.90 8.06 41.49
CA GLN A 1018 -34.32 7.95 40.09
C GLN A 1018 -35.37 6.86 39.91
N LEU A 1019 -35.17 5.68 40.52
CA LEU A 1019 -36.14 4.59 40.46
C LEU A 1019 -37.49 4.96 41.12
N LEU A 1020 -37.46 5.70 42.23
CA LEU A 1020 -38.67 6.22 42.87
C LEU A 1020 -39.38 7.26 41.99
N ALA A 1021 -38.65 8.11 41.28
CA ALA A 1021 -39.22 9.07 40.33
C ALA A 1021 -39.88 8.35 39.15
N ASN A 1022 -39.29 7.27 38.64
CA ASN A 1022 -39.87 6.45 37.56
C ASN A 1022 -41.14 5.72 38.03
N ILE A 1023 -41.13 5.18 39.25
CA ILE A 1023 -42.34 4.64 39.89
C ILE A 1023 -43.43 5.72 39.98
N GLU A 1024 -43.10 6.95 40.37
CA GLU A 1024 -44.07 8.05 40.42
C GLU A 1024 -44.57 8.49 39.05
N LYS A 1025 -43.74 8.41 37.99
CA LYS A 1025 -44.10 8.71 36.60
C LYS A 1025 -45.01 7.64 36.00
N TYR A 1026 -44.80 6.37 36.35
CA TYR A 1026 -45.64 5.24 35.90
C TYR A 1026 -47.08 5.34 36.45
N ILE A 1027 -47.26 6.04 37.59
CA ILE A 1027 -48.52 6.14 38.35
C ILE A 1027 -49.31 7.42 38.05
#